data_AF-R6CF79-F1
#
_entry.id   AF-R6CF79-F1
#
_cell.length_a   1.000
_cell.length_b   1.000
_cell.length_c   1.000
_cell.angle_alpha   90.00
_cell.angle_beta   90.00
_cell.angle_gamma   90.00
#
_symmetry.space_group_name_H-M   'P 1'
#
loop_
_entity.id
_entity.type
_entity.pdbx_description
1 polymer ?
#
loop_
_entity_poly.entity_id
_entity_poly.type
_entity_poly.pdbx_seq_one_letter_code
_entity_poly.pdbx_strand_id
1 'polypeptide(L)'
;MSDNKKIEDFGEKIGGARKDLFSLEIRSRGLRASDITDWTEVEKQKYITKKQIWAVPDYQKLYDEGLPIRIVYFIKRVRDSLPASPPENIHPSDSYREGYINVISDVRDRCMSLKTDNDITIFKQNICDSYSCRGYWSRYNREPNTFDCFTNKFWRAVSVQSNLSDLDREINKKQFLYTSEQKQLSQYLIVQYNGKNVEYDPIENWLRIKNGNSLYYSYKPDKQFTDISKWQKDTFFFLDRRYKVMDINFHTFEEVKNSILNKAKPEVKRKEPTKRKIKFKPPQLSNIERHGIDYRKGRDISGNDMLRIFGFRGGEFGNWENQNDRQFNLNMSYDAFKDLAKALNIADKDISLAGELSIAYGARGRSIALAHFESDRNVINLTKMNGAGALAHEWGHALDHYLARKLNAPTIYLTDQKHIKDSPIYDLMDSIKYSNGKFSSFYLHAKKLDTQYSKTDKGYWASDVELFARAFACYVMDKLKPDVSDYLCKHAESVGIDENGKAIPTYPYGEEREAINAKFDELFKTLKEKELLHEADISQAITEKSAYTEMQTDYIEPEQLSLFDLMKKEAVKKTTYSTAKIIVEKEKSMLSDEENILKMASKIRHNESEDHVFQMQLDKFFGGEMPVHEVINVCGTPNILKILDSQAAKVVINQSDLHNAVAGIGEYNKRHTEGHDIPKEQIYRLSDAIRKPILVLKGSNDNANSVVLLTDLTNASGENVIVPISLDRQNGRINRIATLYGKHNLSNYLELHTADILAVNIKKADMLADLGVQFSQSIRDTVIRFDNSIAYSLDNVNVPMADLINNIQLKDKPITADVRIKEFRKKDGVFQAHILYNGKTDWRTVRAADGKLYLTTGSKSLGSLERHYLSAEQSDRFQKFKLFGNGSFAKNDKQNKSILPITKNKKL
;
A
#
# COMPACT_ATOMS: atom_id res chain seq x y z
N MET A 1 30.58 12.93 10.46
CA MET A 1 30.63 12.44 9.07
C MET A 1 30.90 10.94 9.13
N SER A 2 29.85 10.14 8.94
CA SER A 2 29.97 8.71 8.66
C SER A 2 29.43 8.52 7.24
N ASP A 3 30.28 8.03 6.34
CA ASP A 3 29.89 7.75 4.95
C ASP A 3 28.60 6.94 4.93
N ASN A 4 27.60 7.43 4.19
CA ASN A 4 26.32 6.76 3.99
C ASN A 4 26.56 5.55 3.06
N LYS A 5 27.22 4.51 3.60
CA LYS A 5 27.54 3.29 2.87
C LYS A 5 26.22 2.58 2.56
N LYS A 6 25.98 2.40 1.27
CA LYS A 6 24.85 1.63 0.76
C LYS A 6 24.88 0.22 1.36
N ILE A 7 23.78 -0.19 1.98
CA ILE A 7 23.56 -1.56 2.47
C ILE A 7 23.33 -2.44 1.25
N GLU A 8 24.17 -3.45 1.08
CA GLU A 8 24.17 -4.41 -0.02
C GLU A 8 24.04 -5.85 0.51
N ASP A 9 23.96 -6.82 -0.39
CA ASP A 9 24.01 -8.24 -0.01
C ASP A 9 25.30 -8.53 0.77
N PHE A 10 25.27 -9.49 1.68
CA PHE A 10 26.38 -9.81 2.58
C PHE A 10 26.63 -11.31 2.66
N GLY A 11 27.87 -11.72 2.94
CA GLY A 11 28.27 -13.13 3.00
C GLY A 11 28.24 -13.83 1.64
N GLU A 12 27.99 -15.14 1.64
CA GLU A 12 27.93 -15.94 0.42
C GLU A 12 26.69 -15.60 -0.42
N LYS A 13 26.85 -15.58 -1.75
CA LYS A 13 25.76 -15.38 -2.69
C LYS A 13 24.81 -16.59 -2.66
N ILE A 14 23.55 -16.36 -2.27
CA ILE A 14 22.57 -17.44 -2.09
C ILE A 14 21.95 -17.87 -3.44
N GLY A 15 21.79 -16.93 -4.39
CA GLY A 15 21.23 -17.17 -5.73
C GLY A 15 19.72 -17.42 -5.72
N GLY A 16 19.03 -17.23 -6.85
CA GLY A 16 17.57 -17.38 -6.95
C GLY A 16 16.76 -16.20 -6.43
N ALA A 17 17.41 -15.08 -6.09
CA ALA A 17 16.70 -13.83 -5.93
C ALA A 17 16.10 -13.39 -7.28
N ARG A 18 14.99 -12.66 -7.25
CA ARG A 18 14.30 -12.21 -8.48
C ARG A 18 15.18 -11.32 -9.35
N LYS A 19 16.13 -10.62 -8.74
CA LYS A 19 17.11 -9.77 -9.43
C LYS A 19 18.09 -10.61 -10.26
N ASP A 20 18.42 -11.80 -9.80
CA ASP A 20 19.28 -12.76 -10.50
C ASP A 20 18.49 -13.40 -11.65
N LEU A 21 17.20 -13.69 -11.45
CA LEU A 21 16.35 -14.37 -12.43
C LEU A 21 15.82 -13.46 -13.58
N PHE A 22 15.68 -12.15 -13.35
CA PHE A 22 14.93 -11.25 -14.25
C PHE A 22 15.46 -9.82 -14.24
N SER A 23 16.73 -9.63 -14.59
CA SER A 23 17.27 -8.30 -14.90
C SER A 23 16.39 -7.60 -15.96
N LEU A 24 16.36 -6.26 -15.94
CA LEU A 24 15.64 -5.47 -16.96
C LEU A 24 16.07 -5.85 -18.38
N GLU A 25 17.36 -6.19 -18.52
CA GLU A 25 17.96 -6.65 -19.76
C GLU A 25 17.28 -7.94 -20.26
N ILE A 26 17.22 -9.01 -19.44
CA ILE A 26 16.55 -10.27 -19.79
C ILE A 26 15.08 -10.06 -20.17
N ARG A 27 14.38 -9.13 -19.50
CA ARG A 27 12.97 -8.83 -19.83
C ARG A 27 12.80 -8.17 -21.19
N SER A 28 13.77 -7.35 -21.60
CA SER A 28 13.72 -6.64 -22.89
C SER A 28 14.15 -7.51 -24.07
N ARG A 29 15.21 -8.32 -23.90
CA ARG A 29 15.82 -9.12 -24.97
C ARG A 29 15.45 -10.60 -24.97
N GLY A 30 14.76 -11.08 -23.93
CA GLY A 30 14.51 -12.49 -23.67
C GLY A 30 15.72 -13.23 -23.08
N LEU A 31 15.46 -14.35 -22.41
CA LEU A 31 16.46 -15.25 -21.83
C LEU A 31 17.38 -15.83 -22.91
N ARG A 32 18.70 -15.83 -22.67
CA ARG A 32 19.76 -16.42 -23.51
C ARG A 32 20.48 -17.54 -22.76
N ALA A 33 21.17 -18.41 -23.50
CA ALA A 33 21.98 -19.49 -22.94
C ALA A 33 23.04 -18.99 -21.95
N SER A 34 23.66 -17.82 -22.20
CA SER A 34 24.64 -17.23 -21.29
C SER A 34 24.09 -16.87 -19.90
N ASP A 35 22.77 -16.61 -19.80
CA ASP A 35 22.12 -16.10 -18.58
C ASP A 35 21.89 -17.19 -17.53
N ILE A 36 22.01 -18.46 -17.93
CA ILE A 36 21.67 -19.62 -17.09
C ILE A 36 22.91 -20.36 -16.57
N THR A 37 24.10 -19.84 -16.82
CA THR A 37 25.39 -20.47 -16.47
C THR A 37 25.53 -20.67 -14.96
N ASP A 38 25.12 -19.68 -14.17
CA ASP A 38 25.18 -19.70 -12.70
C ASP A 38 23.88 -20.22 -12.05
N TRP A 39 22.95 -20.76 -12.84
CA TRP A 39 21.67 -21.25 -12.32
C TRP A 39 21.78 -22.68 -11.79
N THR A 40 21.08 -22.96 -10.70
CA THR A 40 20.91 -24.32 -10.18
C THR A 40 19.99 -25.14 -11.10
N GLU A 41 20.04 -26.47 -10.98
CA GLU A 41 19.19 -27.38 -11.77
C GLU A 41 17.68 -27.09 -11.59
N VAL A 42 17.26 -26.77 -10.37
CA VAL A 42 15.86 -26.41 -10.06
C VAL A 42 15.47 -25.09 -10.73
N GLU A 43 16.39 -24.12 -10.80
CA GLU A 43 16.14 -22.86 -11.51
C GLU A 43 16.01 -23.07 -13.01
N LYS A 44 16.92 -23.85 -13.60
CA LYS A 44 16.86 -24.18 -15.01
C LYS A 44 15.53 -24.86 -15.33
N GLN A 45 15.13 -25.87 -14.55
CA GLN A 45 13.85 -26.57 -14.70
C GLN A 45 12.63 -25.64 -14.57
N LYS A 46 12.68 -24.68 -13.64
CA LYS A 46 11.53 -23.81 -13.32
C LYS A 46 11.41 -22.60 -14.23
N TYR A 47 12.53 -22.00 -14.64
CA TYR A 47 12.57 -20.68 -15.26
C TYR A 47 12.91 -20.71 -16.75
N ILE A 48 13.53 -21.78 -17.28
CA ILE A 48 13.73 -21.96 -18.72
C ILE A 48 12.38 -22.32 -19.35
N THR A 49 11.68 -21.28 -19.80
CA THR A 49 10.38 -21.42 -20.45
C THR A 49 10.31 -20.50 -21.66
N LYS A 50 9.50 -20.87 -22.65
CA LYS A 50 9.21 -20.03 -23.81
C LYS A 50 8.77 -18.62 -23.42
N LYS A 51 8.06 -18.47 -22.29
CA LYS A 51 7.61 -17.15 -21.82
C LYS A 51 8.77 -16.23 -21.46
N GLN A 52 9.87 -16.77 -20.91
CA GLN A 52 11.05 -15.97 -20.57
C GLN A 52 11.95 -15.70 -21.77
N ILE A 53 12.00 -16.63 -22.73
CA ILE A 53 12.78 -16.47 -23.97
C ILE A 53 12.06 -15.53 -24.95
N TRP A 54 10.73 -15.72 -25.10
CA TRP A 54 9.86 -14.93 -25.96
C TRP A 54 8.60 -14.52 -25.19
N ALA A 55 8.70 -13.36 -24.54
CA ALA A 55 7.56 -12.70 -23.90
C ALA A 55 6.39 -12.57 -24.88
N VAL A 56 5.15 -12.57 -24.36
CA VAL A 56 3.97 -12.39 -25.22
C VAL A 56 4.04 -10.98 -25.81
N PRO A 57 4.14 -10.82 -27.14
CA PRO A 57 4.13 -9.49 -27.75
C PRO A 57 2.80 -8.81 -27.47
N ASP A 58 2.83 -7.48 -27.32
CA ASP A 58 1.62 -6.68 -27.35
C ASP A 58 1.12 -6.61 -28.79
N TYR A 59 0.25 -7.55 -29.15
CA TYR A 59 -0.27 -7.66 -30.52
C TYR A 59 -1.06 -6.43 -30.95
N GLN A 60 -1.75 -5.76 -30.02
CA GLN A 60 -2.50 -4.55 -30.34
C GLN A 60 -1.51 -3.43 -30.70
N LYS A 61 -0.49 -3.23 -29.86
CA LYS A 61 0.56 -2.25 -30.13
C LYS A 61 1.27 -2.49 -31.47
N LEU A 62 1.62 -3.74 -31.78
CA LEU A 62 2.25 -4.09 -33.07
C LEU A 62 1.36 -3.71 -34.27
N TYR A 63 0.05 -3.91 -34.15
CA TYR A 63 -0.92 -3.54 -35.18
C TYR A 63 -1.07 -2.02 -35.28
N ASP A 64 -1.16 -1.32 -34.15
CA ASP A 64 -1.28 0.14 -34.08
C ASP A 64 -0.02 0.85 -34.63
N GLU A 65 1.15 0.23 -34.49
CA GLU A 65 2.43 0.65 -35.10
C GLU A 65 2.50 0.40 -36.63
N GLY A 66 1.43 -0.14 -37.22
CA GLY A 66 1.27 -0.27 -38.67
C GLY A 66 1.62 -1.64 -39.25
N LEU A 67 1.89 -2.67 -38.43
CA LEU A 67 2.08 -4.02 -38.97
C LEU A 67 0.73 -4.60 -39.47
N PRO A 68 0.71 -5.25 -40.65
CA PRO A 68 -0.51 -5.89 -41.15
C PRO A 68 -1.06 -6.94 -40.18
N ILE A 69 -2.39 -7.00 -40.03
CA ILE A 69 -3.06 -7.94 -39.11
C ILE A 69 -2.68 -9.41 -39.37
N ARG A 70 -2.42 -9.78 -40.64
CA ARG A 70 -1.92 -11.10 -41.04
C ARG A 70 -0.56 -11.41 -40.42
N ILE A 71 0.37 -10.46 -40.43
CA ILE A 71 1.70 -10.58 -39.82
C ILE A 71 1.57 -10.76 -38.32
N VAL A 72 0.81 -9.87 -37.66
CA VAL A 72 0.63 -9.92 -36.20
C VAL A 72 -0.01 -11.24 -35.77
N TYR A 73 -1.02 -11.71 -36.51
CA TYR A 73 -1.66 -13.00 -36.26
C TYR A 73 -0.73 -14.17 -36.52
N PHE A 74 0.09 -14.12 -37.58
CA PHE A 74 1.07 -15.16 -37.89
C PHE A 74 2.13 -15.27 -36.79
N ILE A 75 2.66 -14.15 -36.29
CA ILE A 75 3.57 -14.10 -35.12
C ILE A 75 2.94 -14.82 -33.92
N LYS A 76 1.67 -14.50 -33.61
CA LYS A 76 0.92 -15.19 -32.55
C LYS A 76 0.79 -16.69 -32.81
N ARG A 77 0.41 -17.09 -34.04
CA ARG A 77 0.18 -18.47 -34.46
C ARG A 77 1.46 -19.30 -34.29
N VAL A 78 2.61 -18.78 -34.73
CA VAL A 78 3.92 -19.43 -34.59
C VAL A 78 4.31 -19.53 -33.12
N ARG A 79 4.25 -18.43 -32.35
CA ARG A 79 4.60 -18.44 -30.92
C ARG A 79 3.78 -19.45 -30.12
N ASP A 80 2.47 -19.54 -30.38
CA ASP A 80 1.56 -20.46 -29.67
C ASP A 80 1.79 -21.94 -30.04
N SER A 81 2.48 -22.20 -31.15
CA SER A 81 2.78 -23.55 -31.63
C SER A 81 4.02 -24.19 -30.98
N LEU A 82 4.96 -23.36 -30.51
CA LEU A 82 6.20 -23.80 -29.85
C LEU A 82 5.94 -24.36 -28.43
N PRO A 83 6.75 -25.33 -27.96
CA PRO A 83 6.65 -25.90 -26.60
C PRO A 83 6.83 -24.86 -25.49
N ALA A 84 6.19 -25.08 -24.34
CA ALA A 84 6.22 -24.12 -23.22
C ALA A 84 7.52 -24.17 -22.39
N SER A 85 8.12 -25.35 -22.30
CA SER A 85 9.37 -25.66 -21.60
C SER A 85 10.08 -26.81 -22.34
N PRO A 86 11.39 -27.01 -22.13
CA PRO A 86 12.07 -28.20 -22.64
C PRO A 86 11.50 -29.48 -21.98
N PRO A 87 11.47 -30.63 -22.69
CA PRO A 87 11.06 -31.91 -22.12
C PRO A 87 12.11 -32.49 -21.17
N GLU A 88 12.08 -32.03 -19.90
CA GLU A 88 13.06 -32.39 -18.85
C GLU A 88 13.15 -33.91 -18.59
N ASN A 89 12.04 -34.64 -18.68
CA ASN A 89 12.04 -36.10 -18.47
C ASN A 89 12.77 -36.88 -19.56
N ILE A 90 13.06 -36.24 -20.70
CA ILE A 90 13.68 -36.86 -21.87
C ILE A 90 15.12 -36.34 -22.03
N HIS A 91 15.33 -35.04 -21.78
CA HIS A 91 16.62 -34.37 -22.00
C HIS A 91 16.94 -33.38 -20.86
N PRO A 92 17.57 -33.84 -19.76
CA PRO A 92 17.87 -32.99 -18.60
C PRO A 92 19.19 -32.19 -18.74
N SER A 93 19.92 -32.32 -19.85
CA SER A 93 21.25 -31.72 -20.00
C SER A 93 21.22 -30.23 -20.31
N ASP A 94 22.23 -29.51 -19.81
CA ASP A 94 22.40 -28.07 -20.08
C ASP A 94 22.54 -27.77 -21.56
N SER A 95 23.32 -28.58 -22.30
CA SER A 95 23.45 -28.44 -23.75
C SER A 95 22.10 -28.49 -24.48
N TYR A 96 21.17 -29.33 -24.01
CA TYR A 96 19.84 -29.40 -24.60
C TYR A 96 18.99 -28.18 -24.25
N ARG A 97 19.08 -27.69 -22.99
CA ARG A 97 18.38 -26.49 -22.54
C ARG A 97 18.87 -25.23 -23.27
N GLU A 98 20.18 -25.10 -23.49
CA GLU A 98 20.77 -24.05 -24.30
C GLU A 98 20.28 -24.10 -25.75
N GLY A 99 20.25 -25.29 -26.34
CA GLY A 99 19.70 -25.50 -27.68
C GLY A 99 18.24 -25.09 -27.79
N TYR A 100 17.41 -25.47 -26.83
CA TYR A 100 16.01 -25.02 -26.73
C TYR A 100 15.89 -23.49 -26.69
N ILE A 101 16.71 -22.82 -25.87
CA ILE A 101 16.74 -21.35 -25.77
C ILE A 101 17.11 -20.73 -27.12
N ASN A 102 18.13 -21.25 -27.78
CA ASN A 102 18.64 -20.74 -29.04
C ASN A 102 17.62 -20.90 -30.17
N VAL A 103 16.96 -22.06 -30.30
CA VAL A 103 15.94 -22.30 -31.33
C VAL A 103 14.75 -21.37 -31.16
N ILE A 104 14.23 -21.21 -29.92
CA ILE A 104 13.10 -20.31 -29.68
C ILE A 104 13.49 -18.85 -29.95
N SER A 105 14.71 -18.46 -29.59
CA SER A 105 15.23 -17.11 -29.84
C SER A 105 15.32 -16.81 -31.34
N ASP A 106 15.87 -17.74 -32.13
CA ASP A 106 15.96 -17.60 -33.59
C ASP A 106 14.57 -17.51 -34.25
N VAL A 107 13.62 -18.37 -33.87
CA VAL A 107 12.25 -18.30 -34.39
C VAL A 107 11.58 -16.97 -34.02
N ARG A 108 11.76 -16.51 -32.77
CA ARG A 108 11.27 -15.19 -32.33
C ARG A 108 11.82 -14.10 -33.23
N ASP A 109 13.14 -14.04 -33.40
CA ASP A 109 13.80 -12.94 -34.12
C ASP A 109 13.34 -12.90 -35.58
N ARG A 110 13.19 -14.07 -36.21
CA ARG A 110 12.60 -14.19 -37.57
C ARG A 110 11.14 -13.77 -37.63
N CYS A 111 10.34 -14.07 -36.61
CA CYS A 111 8.96 -13.61 -36.56
C CYS A 111 8.86 -12.09 -36.37
N MET A 112 9.73 -11.51 -35.55
CA MET A 112 9.72 -10.07 -35.26
C MET A 112 10.29 -9.23 -36.41
N SER A 113 11.01 -9.85 -37.36
CA SER A 113 11.50 -9.17 -38.57
C SER A 113 10.51 -9.14 -39.73
N LEU A 114 9.39 -9.87 -39.66
CA LEU A 114 8.37 -9.92 -40.73
C LEU A 114 7.70 -8.56 -40.93
N LYS A 115 7.51 -8.16 -42.19
CA LYS A 115 6.85 -6.91 -42.58
C LYS A 115 5.75 -7.10 -43.62
N THR A 116 5.87 -8.11 -44.47
CA THR A 116 5.03 -8.30 -45.66
C THR A 116 4.42 -9.70 -45.72
N ASP A 117 3.31 -9.83 -46.45
CA ASP A 117 2.67 -11.12 -46.72
C ASP A 117 3.61 -12.13 -47.40
N ASN A 118 4.55 -11.64 -48.23
CA ASN A 118 5.58 -12.49 -48.83
C ASN A 118 6.55 -13.07 -47.78
N ASP A 119 6.84 -12.33 -46.71
CA ASP A 119 7.70 -12.84 -45.63
C ASP A 119 7.03 -14.03 -44.93
N ILE A 120 5.70 -14.06 -44.84
CA ILE A 120 4.93 -15.19 -44.31
C ILE A 120 5.05 -16.40 -45.23
N THR A 121 4.88 -16.22 -46.54
CA THR A 121 4.87 -17.34 -47.49
C THR A 121 6.23 -18.03 -47.59
N ILE A 122 7.33 -17.28 -47.46
CA ILE A 122 8.70 -17.84 -47.47
C ILE A 122 9.18 -18.31 -46.10
N PHE A 123 8.49 -17.95 -45.00
CA PHE A 123 8.94 -18.24 -43.62
C PHE A 123 9.29 -19.71 -43.40
N LYS A 124 8.43 -20.62 -43.87
CA LYS A 124 8.63 -22.05 -43.73
C LYS A 124 9.91 -22.53 -44.41
N GLN A 125 10.18 -22.03 -45.63
CA GLN A 125 11.38 -22.39 -46.37
C GLN A 125 12.63 -21.90 -45.64
N ASN A 126 12.62 -20.67 -45.15
CA ASN A 126 13.74 -20.08 -44.40
C ASN A 126 14.10 -20.89 -43.13
N ILE A 127 13.09 -21.44 -42.43
CA ILE A 127 13.30 -22.34 -41.29
C ILE A 127 13.89 -23.68 -41.75
N CYS A 128 13.32 -24.29 -42.80
CA CYS A 128 13.83 -25.54 -43.36
C CYS A 128 15.30 -25.45 -43.78
N ASP A 129 15.69 -24.34 -44.42
CA ASP A 129 17.05 -24.10 -44.89
C ASP A 129 18.04 -23.95 -43.71
N SER A 130 17.61 -23.31 -42.62
CA SER A 130 18.48 -23.05 -41.47
C SER A 130 18.70 -24.28 -40.58
N TYR A 131 17.68 -25.15 -40.46
CA TYR A 131 17.72 -26.34 -39.59
C TYR A 131 17.88 -27.65 -40.36
N SER A 132 18.11 -27.61 -41.67
CA SER A 132 18.20 -28.80 -42.54
C SER A 132 16.98 -29.74 -42.43
N CYS A 133 15.81 -29.20 -42.09
CA CYS A 133 14.59 -29.99 -41.88
C CYS A 133 14.00 -30.43 -43.23
N ARG A 134 14.42 -31.60 -43.74
CA ARG A 134 13.82 -32.22 -44.93
C ARG A 134 12.70 -33.17 -44.52
N GLY A 135 11.45 -32.84 -44.89
CA GLY A 135 10.29 -33.68 -44.59
C GLY A 135 9.42 -33.92 -45.81
N TYR A 136 9.35 -35.18 -46.25
CA TYR A 136 8.30 -35.65 -47.14
C TYR A 136 6.94 -35.56 -46.44
N TRP A 137 5.92 -35.28 -47.24
CA TRP A 137 4.51 -35.15 -46.89
C TRP A 137 4.09 -36.04 -45.70
N SER A 138 3.64 -35.40 -44.62
CA SER A 138 2.92 -35.93 -43.44
C SER A 138 3.70 -36.41 -42.20
N ARG A 139 5.04 -36.56 -42.23
CA ARG A 139 5.83 -36.84 -41.01
C ARG A 139 7.16 -36.08 -41.03
N TYR A 140 7.22 -34.96 -40.31
CA TYR A 140 8.49 -34.25 -40.12
C TYR A 140 9.32 -35.00 -39.06
N ASN A 141 10.50 -35.48 -39.45
CA ASN A 141 11.46 -36.07 -38.52
C ASN A 141 11.93 -34.99 -37.53
N ARG A 142 12.06 -35.37 -36.26
CA ARG A 142 12.65 -34.52 -35.22
C ARG A 142 14.15 -34.47 -35.46
N GLU A 143 14.61 -33.49 -36.22
CA GLU A 143 16.04 -33.27 -36.39
C GLU A 143 16.64 -32.86 -35.03
N PRO A 144 17.75 -33.49 -34.58
CA PRO A 144 18.32 -33.24 -33.26
C PRO A 144 18.65 -31.75 -32.99
N ASN A 145 19.05 -31.01 -34.02
CA ASN A 145 19.37 -29.58 -33.96
C ASN A 145 18.15 -28.67 -33.72
N THR A 146 16.93 -29.22 -33.70
CA THR A 146 15.70 -28.48 -33.41
C THR A 146 15.29 -28.54 -31.93
N PHE A 147 15.96 -29.37 -31.13
CA PHE A 147 15.72 -29.50 -29.68
C PHE A 147 14.23 -29.67 -29.33
N ASP A 148 13.54 -30.52 -30.11
CA ASP A 148 12.09 -30.81 -30.06
C ASP A 148 11.15 -29.59 -30.16
N CYS A 149 11.65 -28.44 -30.57
CA CYS A 149 10.84 -27.22 -30.71
C CYS A 149 9.86 -27.32 -31.90
N PHE A 150 10.25 -28.02 -32.98
CA PHE A 150 9.49 -28.10 -34.23
C PHE A 150 8.53 -29.28 -34.25
N THR A 151 7.51 -29.21 -33.41
CA THR A 151 6.44 -30.21 -33.35
C THR A 151 5.55 -30.20 -34.60
N ASN A 152 4.69 -31.21 -34.76
CA ASN A 152 3.61 -31.19 -35.76
C ASN A 152 2.72 -29.95 -35.65
N LYS A 153 2.55 -29.40 -34.44
CA LYS A 153 1.80 -28.16 -34.22
C LYS A 153 2.51 -26.96 -34.84
N PHE A 154 3.84 -26.90 -34.71
CA PHE A 154 4.67 -25.86 -35.32
C PHE A 154 4.60 -25.93 -36.84
N TRP A 155 4.79 -27.10 -37.44
CA TRP A 155 4.73 -27.25 -38.90
C TRP A 155 3.37 -26.91 -39.49
N ARG A 156 2.28 -27.20 -38.77
CA ARG A 156 0.92 -26.77 -39.15
C ARG A 156 0.71 -25.27 -38.95
N ALA A 157 1.44 -24.63 -38.04
CA ALA A 157 1.37 -23.19 -37.82
C ALA A 157 2.04 -22.40 -38.95
N VAL A 158 3.21 -22.85 -39.43
CA VAL A 158 3.98 -22.17 -40.48
C VAL A 158 3.55 -22.56 -41.90
N SER A 159 2.78 -23.63 -42.07
CA SER A 159 2.24 -24.02 -43.38
C SER A 159 0.98 -23.20 -43.69
N VAL A 160 1.13 -22.21 -44.56
CA VAL A 160 0.07 -21.31 -45.03
C VAL A 160 -0.27 -21.56 -46.49
N GLN A 161 -1.45 -21.16 -46.93
CA GLN A 161 -1.80 -21.16 -48.36
C GLN A 161 -1.12 -19.99 -49.08
N SER A 162 -0.86 -20.12 -50.39
CA SER A 162 -0.18 -19.08 -51.18
C SER A 162 -0.92 -17.73 -51.18
N ASN A 163 -2.24 -17.75 -51.06
CA ASN A 163 -3.09 -16.56 -50.95
C ASN A 163 -3.40 -16.12 -49.50
N LEU A 164 -2.83 -16.80 -48.50
CA LEU A 164 -3.03 -16.56 -47.07
C LEU A 164 -4.49 -16.64 -46.57
N SER A 165 -5.41 -17.20 -47.37
CA SER A 165 -6.84 -17.25 -47.01
C SER A 165 -7.13 -18.11 -45.78
N ASP A 166 -6.22 -19.03 -45.43
CA ASP A 166 -6.30 -19.79 -44.18
C ASP A 166 -6.08 -18.90 -42.95
N LEU A 167 -5.16 -17.92 -43.01
CA LEU A 167 -4.96 -16.94 -41.95
C LEU A 167 -6.17 -16.03 -41.80
N ASP A 168 -6.70 -15.49 -42.90
CA ASP A 168 -7.88 -14.62 -42.86
C ASP A 168 -9.07 -15.33 -42.22
N ARG A 169 -9.31 -16.59 -42.61
CA ARG A 169 -10.37 -17.41 -42.02
C ARG A 169 -10.16 -17.60 -40.50
N GLU A 170 -8.93 -17.83 -40.07
CA GLU A 170 -8.64 -17.97 -38.64
C GLU A 170 -8.76 -16.66 -37.86
N ILE A 171 -8.29 -15.54 -38.42
CA ILE A 171 -8.45 -14.18 -37.86
C ILE A 171 -9.93 -13.87 -37.67
N ASN A 172 -10.73 -14.09 -38.70
CA ASN A 172 -12.17 -13.84 -38.69
C ASN A 172 -12.87 -14.74 -37.65
N LYS A 173 -12.54 -16.03 -37.63
CA LYS A 173 -13.11 -17.00 -36.69
C LYS A 173 -12.77 -16.67 -35.24
N LYS A 174 -11.55 -16.21 -34.98
CA LYS A 174 -11.07 -15.85 -33.63
C LYS A 174 -11.38 -14.40 -33.25
N GLN A 175 -11.89 -13.61 -34.19
CA GLN A 175 -12.09 -12.16 -34.03
C GLN A 175 -10.82 -11.48 -33.49
N PHE A 176 -9.66 -11.87 -34.02
CA PHE A 176 -8.36 -11.44 -33.50
C PHE A 176 -8.15 -9.95 -33.76
N LEU A 177 -7.87 -9.18 -32.70
CA LEU A 177 -7.77 -7.71 -32.71
C LEU A 177 -9.02 -6.99 -33.25
N TYR A 178 -10.19 -7.64 -33.21
CA TYR A 178 -11.43 -6.97 -33.58
C TYR A 178 -11.82 -5.93 -32.54
N THR A 179 -12.16 -4.73 -33.01
CA THR A 179 -12.82 -3.71 -32.20
C THR A 179 -14.20 -4.19 -31.73
N SER A 180 -14.75 -3.54 -30.71
CA SER A 180 -16.12 -3.83 -30.25
C SER A 180 -17.14 -3.71 -31.39
N GLU A 181 -16.98 -2.72 -32.26
CA GLU A 181 -17.80 -2.54 -33.46
C GLU A 181 -17.64 -3.70 -34.44
N GLN A 182 -16.39 -4.09 -34.77
CA GLN A 182 -16.13 -5.21 -35.70
C GLN A 182 -16.68 -6.54 -35.15
N LYS A 183 -16.62 -6.76 -33.84
CA LYS A 183 -17.24 -7.94 -33.20
C LYS A 183 -18.75 -7.94 -33.36
N GLN A 184 -19.41 -6.81 -33.23
CA GLN A 184 -20.86 -6.69 -33.47
C GLN A 184 -21.20 -6.92 -34.95
N LEU A 185 -20.48 -6.26 -35.86
CA LEU A 185 -20.67 -6.41 -37.30
C LEU A 185 -20.48 -7.84 -37.78
N SER A 186 -19.47 -8.56 -37.26
CA SER A 186 -19.20 -9.96 -37.63
C SER A 186 -20.31 -10.96 -37.26
N GLN A 187 -21.34 -10.52 -36.53
CA GLN A 187 -22.52 -11.33 -36.25
C GLN A 187 -23.54 -11.29 -37.39
N TYR A 188 -23.34 -10.41 -38.38
CA TYR A 188 -24.27 -10.19 -39.47
C TYR A 188 -23.59 -10.46 -40.83
N LEU A 189 -24.38 -10.94 -41.78
CA LEU A 189 -23.97 -11.07 -43.17
C LEU A 189 -24.51 -9.86 -43.94
N ILE A 190 -23.62 -9.02 -44.48
CA ILE A 190 -23.99 -7.86 -45.30
C ILE A 190 -23.89 -8.25 -46.78
N VAL A 191 -24.92 -7.96 -47.56
CA VAL A 191 -25.04 -8.34 -48.97
C VAL A 191 -25.54 -7.14 -49.77
N GLN A 192 -24.99 -6.93 -50.97
CA GLN A 192 -25.52 -5.95 -51.92
C GLN A 192 -26.61 -6.62 -52.79
N TYR A 193 -27.75 -5.95 -52.96
CA TYR A 193 -28.83 -6.41 -53.81
C TYR A 193 -28.58 -5.99 -55.27
N ASN A 194 -28.41 -6.96 -56.16
CA ASN A 194 -28.12 -6.72 -57.59
C ASN A 194 -29.35 -6.84 -58.50
N GLY A 195 -30.55 -6.96 -57.91
CA GLY A 195 -31.81 -7.15 -58.63
C GLY A 195 -32.15 -8.61 -58.96
N LYS A 196 -31.21 -9.55 -58.80
CA LYS A 196 -31.38 -10.97 -59.16
C LYS A 196 -30.95 -11.95 -58.09
N ASN A 197 -30.26 -11.48 -57.05
CA ASN A 197 -29.66 -12.33 -56.03
C ASN A 197 -30.56 -12.61 -54.82
N VAL A 198 -31.81 -12.12 -54.83
CA VAL A 198 -32.82 -12.42 -53.82
C VAL A 198 -34.12 -12.79 -54.50
N GLU A 199 -34.70 -13.92 -54.11
CA GLU A 199 -35.97 -14.42 -54.62
C GLU A 199 -36.85 -14.88 -53.45
N TYR A 200 -38.15 -14.60 -53.53
CA TYR A 200 -39.14 -15.07 -52.56
C TYR A 200 -39.91 -16.25 -53.14
N ASP A 201 -39.99 -17.33 -52.37
CA ASP A 201 -40.81 -18.49 -52.70
C ASP A 201 -42.01 -18.53 -51.74
N PRO A 202 -43.24 -18.34 -52.27
CA PRO A 202 -44.45 -18.27 -51.47
C PRO A 202 -44.96 -19.63 -50.97
N ILE A 203 -44.51 -20.75 -51.57
CA ILE A 203 -44.92 -22.10 -51.19
C ILE A 203 -44.15 -22.52 -49.94
N GLU A 204 -42.83 -22.42 -50.00
CA GLU A 204 -41.92 -22.82 -48.92
C GLU A 204 -41.72 -21.70 -47.86
N ASN A 205 -42.17 -20.48 -48.16
CA ASN A 205 -42.15 -19.30 -47.28
C ASN A 205 -40.73 -18.94 -46.78
N TRP A 206 -39.84 -18.69 -47.73
CA TRP A 206 -38.44 -18.37 -47.50
C TRP A 206 -37.91 -17.40 -48.56
N LEU A 207 -36.91 -16.60 -48.19
CA LEU A 207 -36.11 -15.83 -49.15
C LEU A 207 -34.84 -16.61 -49.49
N ARG A 208 -34.60 -16.85 -50.78
CA ARG A 208 -33.38 -17.43 -51.32
C ARG A 208 -32.41 -16.30 -51.68
N ILE A 209 -31.23 -16.30 -51.07
CA ILE A 209 -30.22 -15.25 -51.22
C ILE A 209 -28.92 -15.83 -51.74
N LYS A 210 -28.45 -15.36 -52.90
CA LYS A 210 -27.17 -15.76 -53.49
C LYS A 210 -26.10 -14.70 -53.22
N ASN A 211 -24.96 -15.10 -52.66
CA ASN A 211 -23.81 -14.22 -52.46
C ASN A 211 -22.52 -14.96 -52.86
N GLY A 212 -21.95 -14.60 -54.01
CA GLY A 212 -20.87 -15.36 -54.63
C GLY A 212 -21.29 -16.80 -54.95
N ASN A 213 -20.49 -17.76 -54.50
CA ASN A 213 -20.77 -19.21 -54.62
C ASN A 213 -21.62 -19.77 -53.46
N SER A 214 -22.02 -18.93 -52.51
CA SER A 214 -22.80 -19.33 -51.35
C SER A 214 -24.29 -19.01 -51.54
N LEU A 215 -25.13 -19.89 -51.00
CA LEU A 215 -26.58 -19.79 -51.04
C LEU A 215 -27.11 -19.80 -49.60
N TYR A 216 -27.93 -18.81 -49.26
CA TYR A 216 -28.49 -18.60 -47.94
C TYR A 216 -30.01 -18.58 -48.00
N TYR A 217 -30.63 -19.00 -46.91
CA TYR A 217 -32.08 -19.14 -46.83
C TYR A 217 -32.61 -18.47 -45.57
N SER A 218 -33.41 -17.42 -45.75
CA SER A 218 -34.13 -16.76 -44.67
C SER A 218 -35.50 -17.40 -44.53
N TYR A 219 -35.63 -18.36 -43.62
CA TYR A 219 -36.90 -19.04 -43.33
C TYR A 219 -37.88 -18.12 -42.61
N LYS A 220 -39.16 -18.17 -43.01
CA LYS A 220 -40.24 -17.36 -42.43
C LYS A 220 -39.87 -15.88 -42.32
N PRO A 221 -39.52 -15.24 -43.46
CA PRO A 221 -39.15 -13.83 -43.49
C PRO A 221 -40.29 -12.95 -42.98
N ASP A 222 -39.96 -11.80 -42.39
CA ASP A 222 -41.00 -10.84 -42.00
C ASP A 222 -41.72 -10.34 -43.26
N LYS A 223 -43.06 -10.20 -43.21
CA LYS A 223 -43.92 -9.89 -44.37
C LYS A 223 -43.49 -8.64 -45.15
N GLN A 224 -42.82 -7.70 -44.49
CA GLN A 224 -42.30 -6.50 -45.14
C GLN A 224 -41.18 -6.77 -46.17
N PHE A 225 -40.48 -7.90 -46.05
CA PHE A 225 -39.34 -8.26 -46.90
C PHE A 225 -39.69 -9.24 -48.02
N THR A 226 -40.90 -9.81 -48.03
CA THR A 226 -41.33 -10.81 -49.03
C THR A 226 -41.71 -10.19 -50.39
N ASP A 227 -42.00 -8.90 -50.41
CA ASP A 227 -42.34 -8.16 -51.63
C ASP A 227 -41.07 -7.64 -52.31
N ILE A 228 -40.56 -8.42 -53.28
CA ILE A 228 -39.30 -8.12 -53.99
C ILE A 228 -39.38 -6.78 -54.76
N SER A 229 -40.59 -6.31 -55.13
CA SER A 229 -40.75 -5.03 -55.83
C SER A 229 -40.32 -3.82 -54.97
N LYS A 230 -40.26 -3.97 -53.64
CA LYS A 230 -39.82 -2.95 -52.70
C LYS A 230 -38.31 -2.92 -52.47
N TRP A 231 -37.57 -3.86 -53.05
CA TRP A 231 -36.11 -3.91 -52.95
C TRP A 231 -35.49 -3.02 -54.01
N GLN A 232 -34.58 -2.14 -53.60
CA GLN A 232 -33.93 -1.19 -54.49
C GLN A 232 -32.61 -1.75 -54.98
N LYS A 233 -32.44 -1.83 -56.31
CA LYS A 233 -31.19 -2.30 -56.92
C LYS A 233 -30.00 -1.44 -56.46
N ASP A 234 -28.84 -2.07 -56.32
CA ASP A 234 -27.55 -1.48 -55.97
C ASP A 234 -27.47 -0.94 -54.53
N THR A 235 -28.46 -1.28 -53.69
CA THR A 235 -28.46 -1.03 -52.22
C THR A 235 -28.01 -2.27 -51.43
N PHE A 236 -27.72 -2.09 -50.15
CA PHE A 236 -27.30 -3.14 -49.23
C PHE A 236 -28.44 -3.59 -48.31
N PHE A 237 -28.33 -4.84 -47.85
CA PHE A 237 -29.16 -5.43 -46.81
C PHE A 237 -28.30 -6.32 -45.91
N PHE A 238 -28.81 -6.67 -44.73
CA PHE A 238 -28.06 -7.53 -43.81
C PHE A 238 -28.91 -8.58 -43.11
N LEU A 239 -28.27 -9.68 -42.75
CA LEU A 239 -28.88 -10.85 -42.13
C LEU A 239 -28.22 -11.17 -40.80
N ASP A 240 -28.98 -11.70 -39.84
CA ASP A 240 -28.41 -12.19 -38.58
C ASP A 240 -27.70 -13.56 -38.75
N ARG A 241 -27.16 -14.10 -37.65
CA ARG A 241 -26.49 -15.42 -37.64
C ARG A 241 -27.37 -16.60 -38.05
N ARG A 242 -28.69 -16.42 -38.09
CA ARG A 242 -29.68 -17.41 -38.52
C ARG A 242 -30.15 -17.15 -39.96
N TYR A 243 -29.45 -16.25 -40.66
CA TYR A 243 -29.77 -15.79 -42.01
C TYR A 243 -31.16 -15.16 -42.12
N LYS A 244 -31.71 -14.61 -41.03
CA LYS A 244 -32.94 -13.83 -41.09
C LYS A 244 -32.62 -12.44 -41.63
N VAL A 245 -33.33 -12.00 -42.67
CA VAL A 245 -33.23 -10.62 -43.18
C VAL A 245 -33.69 -9.66 -42.10
N MET A 246 -32.82 -8.71 -41.72
CA MET A 246 -33.08 -7.77 -40.62
C MET A 246 -33.53 -6.39 -41.11
N ASP A 247 -33.06 -5.98 -42.28
CA ASP A 247 -33.42 -4.72 -42.94
C ASP A 247 -32.87 -4.66 -44.37
N ILE A 248 -33.41 -3.76 -45.20
CA ILE A 248 -33.09 -3.62 -46.64
C ILE A 248 -32.90 -2.15 -47.05
N ASN A 249 -32.40 -1.93 -48.27
CA ASN A 249 -32.34 -0.62 -48.95
C ASN A 249 -31.37 0.41 -48.36
N PHE A 250 -30.21 0.01 -47.85
CA PHE A 250 -29.17 0.96 -47.45
C PHE A 250 -28.32 1.38 -48.64
N HIS A 251 -28.10 2.67 -48.84
CA HIS A 251 -27.33 3.17 -49.98
C HIS A 251 -25.82 3.06 -49.76
N THR A 252 -25.39 3.00 -48.51
CA THR A 252 -23.97 2.93 -48.15
C THR A 252 -23.69 1.84 -47.12
N PHE A 253 -22.46 1.33 -47.11
CA PHE A 253 -22.01 0.37 -46.08
C PHE A 253 -22.05 0.98 -44.66
N GLU A 254 -21.86 2.30 -44.55
CA GLU A 254 -21.90 3.02 -43.27
C GLU A 254 -23.33 3.08 -42.69
N GLU A 255 -24.34 3.24 -43.54
CA GLU A 255 -25.75 3.15 -43.12
C GLU A 255 -26.10 1.76 -42.58
N VAL A 256 -25.63 0.70 -43.24
CA VAL A 256 -25.79 -0.69 -42.77
C VAL A 256 -25.12 -0.86 -41.40
N LYS A 257 -23.87 -0.38 -41.26
CA LYS A 257 -23.11 -0.43 -40.01
C LYS A 257 -23.88 0.24 -38.87
N ASN A 258 -24.34 1.48 -39.07
CA ASN A 258 -25.10 2.21 -38.06
C ASN A 258 -26.42 1.52 -37.70
N SER A 259 -27.12 0.93 -38.69
CA SER A 259 -28.34 0.16 -38.44
C SER A 259 -28.08 -1.10 -37.59
N ILE A 260 -26.99 -1.82 -37.87
CA ILE A 260 -26.57 -2.98 -37.09
C ILE A 260 -26.24 -2.57 -35.64
N LEU A 261 -25.44 -1.52 -35.45
CA LEU A 261 -25.04 -1.04 -34.13
C LEU A 261 -26.25 -0.61 -33.29
N ASN A 262 -27.24 0.05 -33.90
CA ASN A 262 -28.48 0.46 -33.23
C ASN A 262 -29.39 -0.73 -32.86
N LYS A 263 -29.40 -1.79 -33.66
CA LYS A 263 -30.22 -2.99 -33.44
C LYS A 263 -29.56 -4.04 -32.53
N ALA A 264 -28.27 -3.92 -32.27
CA ALA A 264 -27.53 -4.82 -31.39
C ALA A 264 -28.00 -4.63 -29.92
N LYS A 265 -28.53 -5.70 -29.30
CA LYS A 265 -28.88 -5.68 -27.87
C LYS A 265 -27.63 -5.47 -26.99
N PRO A 266 -27.73 -4.76 -25.85
CA PRO A 266 -26.62 -4.64 -24.90
C PRO A 266 -26.16 -6.03 -24.42
N GLU A 267 -24.85 -6.20 -24.28
CA GLU A 267 -24.18 -7.47 -24.04
C GLU A 267 -24.84 -8.32 -22.93
N VAL A 268 -25.10 -9.59 -23.24
CA VAL A 268 -25.45 -10.61 -22.25
C VAL A 268 -24.26 -10.79 -21.31
N LYS A 269 -24.42 -10.38 -20.04
CA LYS A 269 -23.46 -10.62 -18.96
C LYS A 269 -22.99 -12.07 -18.98
N ARG A 270 -21.68 -12.28 -19.15
CA ARG A 270 -21.03 -13.59 -18.99
C ARG A 270 -21.39 -14.15 -17.61
N LYS A 271 -21.73 -15.45 -17.54
CA LYS A 271 -21.90 -16.18 -16.27
C LYS A 271 -20.67 -15.95 -15.39
N GLU A 272 -20.90 -15.52 -14.15
CA GLU A 272 -19.81 -15.32 -13.19
C GLU A 272 -19.02 -16.63 -13.00
N PRO A 273 -17.69 -16.57 -12.98
CA PRO A 273 -16.88 -17.73 -12.65
C PRO A 273 -17.17 -18.16 -11.20
N THR A 274 -17.20 -19.47 -10.96
CA THR A 274 -17.33 -20.06 -9.62
C THR A 274 -16.32 -19.41 -8.66
N LYS A 275 -16.79 -18.94 -7.49
CA LYS A 275 -15.95 -18.31 -6.46
C LYS A 275 -14.77 -19.23 -6.13
N ARG A 276 -13.56 -18.83 -6.52
CA ARG A 276 -12.33 -19.56 -6.20
C ARG A 276 -12.06 -19.44 -4.70
N LYS A 277 -11.70 -20.55 -4.02
CA LYS A 277 -11.27 -20.54 -2.62
C LYS A 277 -10.20 -19.47 -2.38
N ILE A 278 -10.44 -18.61 -1.40
CA ILE A 278 -9.53 -17.54 -0.98
C ILE A 278 -8.51 -18.17 -0.03
N LYS A 279 -7.20 -17.96 -0.26
CA LYS A 279 -6.16 -18.41 0.68
C LYS A 279 -6.19 -17.51 1.92
N PHE A 280 -6.04 -18.08 3.12
CA PHE A 280 -5.96 -17.32 4.37
C PHE A 280 -4.78 -16.34 4.31
N LYS A 281 -5.00 -15.13 4.82
CA LYS A 281 -3.96 -14.13 5.02
C LYS A 281 -4.03 -13.68 6.48
N PRO A 282 -2.96 -13.86 7.27
CA PRO A 282 -2.91 -13.27 8.60
C PRO A 282 -3.06 -11.74 8.49
N PRO A 283 -3.64 -11.07 9.51
CA PRO A 283 -3.77 -9.62 9.51
C PRO A 283 -2.38 -8.96 9.41
N GLN A 284 -2.24 -7.89 8.64
CA GLN A 284 -0.98 -7.16 8.60
C GLN A 284 -0.74 -6.41 9.91
N LEU A 285 0.48 -6.49 10.43
CA LEU A 285 0.89 -5.74 11.61
C LEU A 285 1.21 -4.31 11.19
N SER A 286 0.33 -3.36 11.53
CA SER A 286 0.56 -1.93 11.25
C SER A 286 1.64 -1.33 12.16
N ASN A 287 1.81 -1.87 13.37
CA ASN A 287 2.85 -1.54 14.33
C ASN A 287 3.48 -2.84 14.87
N ILE A 288 4.79 -2.81 15.12
CA ILE A 288 5.55 -3.95 15.64
C ILE A 288 6.12 -3.54 16.99
N GLU A 289 5.64 -4.16 18.06
CA GLU A 289 6.10 -3.89 19.42
C GLU A 289 7.22 -4.86 19.83
N ARG A 290 8.21 -4.33 20.55
CA ARG A 290 9.23 -5.15 21.21
C ARG A 290 9.51 -4.62 22.61
N HIS A 291 9.38 -5.48 23.61
CA HIS A 291 9.71 -5.21 25.00
C HIS A 291 10.73 -6.26 25.45
N GLY A 292 11.89 -5.82 25.93
CA GLY A 292 12.96 -6.72 26.34
C GLY A 292 14.31 -5.99 26.37
N ILE A 293 15.40 -6.76 26.40
CA ILE A 293 16.76 -6.22 26.44
C ILE A 293 17.04 -5.44 25.15
N ASP A 294 17.55 -4.21 25.25
CA ASP A 294 18.11 -3.48 24.11
C ASP A 294 19.52 -4.02 23.78
N TYR A 295 19.58 -4.98 22.86
CA TYR A 295 20.84 -5.56 22.40
C TYR A 295 21.65 -4.62 21.51
N ARG A 296 20.99 -3.63 20.90
CA ARG A 296 21.61 -2.69 19.97
C ARG A 296 22.23 -1.50 20.68
N LYS A 297 21.76 -1.15 21.87
CA LYS A 297 22.22 0.04 22.62
C LYS A 297 22.17 1.30 21.74
N GLY A 298 21.09 1.42 20.95
CA GLY A 298 20.89 2.50 19.97
C GLY A 298 21.67 2.42 18.65
N ARG A 299 22.44 1.34 18.40
CA ARG A 299 23.21 1.18 17.15
C ARG A 299 22.41 0.53 16.02
N ASP A 300 22.72 0.90 14.79
CA ASP A 300 22.25 0.18 13.60
C ASP A 300 23.07 -1.10 13.38
N ILE A 301 22.39 -2.16 12.95
CA ILE A 301 22.95 -3.46 12.66
C ILE A 301 23.37 -3.54 11.20
N SER A 302 24.58 -4.03 10.95
CA SER A 302 25.10 -4.28 9.61
C SER A 302 24.91 -5.75 9.19
N GLY A 303 24.98 -6.03 7.89
CA GLY A 303 25.02 -7.42 7.40
C GLY A 303 26.17 -8.22 8.02
N ASN A 304 27.31 -7.58 8.28
CA ASN A 304 28.45 -8.23 8.94
C ASN A 304 28.18 -8.60 10.40
N ASP A 305 27.33 -7.84 11.10
CA ASP A 305 26.87 -8.24 12.44
C ASP A 305 26.08 -9.55 12.38
N MET A 306 25.24 -9.73 11.37
CA MET A 306 24.46 -10.97 11.17
C MET A 306 25.39 -12.18 10.94
N LEU A 307 26.44 -12.01 10.13
CA LEU A 307 27.44 -13.05 9.89
C LEU A 307 28.24 -13.36 11.15
N ARG A 308 28.73 -12.34 11.86
CA ARG A 308 29.64 -12.50 13.00
C ARG A 308 28.94 -13.06 14.24
N ILE A 309 27.73 -12.59 14.53
CA ILE A 309 27.03 -12.87 15.79
C ILE A 309 26.24 -14.17 15.68
N PHE A 310 25.47 -14.32 14.60
CA PHE A 310 24.62 -15.49 14.41
C PHE A 310 25.24 -16.57 13.53
N GLY A 311 26.29 -16.26 12.76
CA GLY A 311 26.92 -17.23 11.87
C GLY A 311 26.18 -17.47 10.55
N PHE A 312 25.26 -16.60 10.13
CA PHE A 312 24.56 -16.77 8.85
C PHE A 312 25.54 -16.96 7.69
N ARG A 313 25.23 -17.86 6.75
CA ARG A 313 26.06 -18.10 5.55
C ARG A 313 26.10 -16.86 4.64
N GLY A 314 24.97 -16.18 4.50
CA GLY A 314 24.83 -14.96 3.71
C GLY A 314 23.45 -14.33 3.85
N GLY A 315 23.30 -13.12 3.31
CA GLY A 315 22.01 -12.47 3.20
C GLY A 315 21.84 -11.56 1.99
N GLU A 316 20.60 -11.51 1.49
CA GLU A 316 20.25 -10.84 0.24
C GLU A 316 19.09 -9.85 0.41
N PHE A 317 19.19 -8.71 -0.28
CA PHE A 317 18.12 -7.71 -0.33
C PHE A 317 17.46 -7.65 -1.71
N GLY A 318 16.14 -7.47 -1.73
CA GLY A 318 15.39 -7.21 -2.95
C GLY A 318 15.73 -5.87 -3.59
N ASN A 319 15.69 -5.79 -4.92
CA ASN A 319 15.93 -4.53 -5.66
C ASN A 319 14.92 -3.43 -5.33
N TRP A 320 13.75 -3.79 -4.79
CA TRP A 320 12.66 -2.87 -4.47
C TRP A 320 12.67 -2.44 -2.99
N GLU A 321 13.68 -2.85 -2.23
CA GLU A 321 13.89 -2.41 -0.84
C GLU A 321 14.81 -1.20 -0.83
N ASN A 322 14.31 -0.08 -0.31
CA ASN A 322 15.09 1.13 -0.10
C ASN A 322 16.04 0.94 1.11
N GLN A 323 17.00 1.84 1.29
CA GLN A 323 18.01 1.71 2.35
C GLN A 323 17.42 1.70 3.77
N ASN A 324 16.35 2.45 4.00
CA ASN A 324 15.66 2.46 5.30
C ASN A 324 14.96 1.12 5.57
N ASP A 325 14.30 0.53 4.57
CA ASP A 325 13.67 -0.79 4.67
C ASP A 325 14.74 -1.85 5.01
N ARG A 326 15.91 -1.79 4.34
CA ARG A 326 17.02 -2.72 4.59
C ARG A 326 17.55 -2.59 6.02
N GLN A 327 17.79 -1.36 6.48
CA GLN A 327 18.26 -1.10 7.84
C GLN A 327 17.23 -1.53 8.90
N PHE A 328 15.95 -1.21 8.66
CA PHE A 328 14.85 -1.62 9.53
C PHE A 328 14.79 -3.14 9.66
N ASN A 329 14.82 -3.85 8.53
CA ASN A 329 14.78 -5.31 8.52
C ASN A 329 15.99 -5.94 9.22
N LEU A 330 17.20 -5.40 9.04
CA LEU A 330 18.41 -5.85 9.75
C LEU A 330 18.28 -5.66 11.26
N ASN A 331 17.80 -4.49 11.70
CA ASN A 331 17.63 -4.18 13.11
C ASN A 331 16.59 -5.09 13.78
N MET A 332 15.43 -5.25 13.13
CA MET A 332 14.33 -6.03 13.68
C MET A 332 14.62 -7.53 13.68
N SER A 333 15.24 -8.05 12.60
CA SER A 333 15.63 -9.46 12.56
C SER A 333 16.72 -9.78 13.56
N TYR A 334 17.70 -8.87 13.76
CA TYR A 334 18.73 -9.02 14.78
C TYR A 334 18.12 -9.11 16.18
N ASP A 335 17.26 -8.17 16.55
CA ASP A 335 16.59 -8.14 17.84
C ASP A 335 15.74 -9.42 18.05
N ALA A 336 14.99 -9.82 17.01
CA ALA A 336 14.17 -11.03 17.05
C ALA A 336 14.99 -12.32 17.15
N PHE A 337 16.18 -12.41 16.53
CA PHE A 337 17.05 -13.56 16.67
C PHE A 337 17.73 -13.62 18.03
N LYS A 338 18.09 -12.48 18.63
CA LYS A 338 18.56 -12.45 20.02
C LYS A 338 17.46 -12.88 20.98
N ASP A 339 16.22 -12.46 20.75
CA ASP A 339 15.07 -12.93 21.52
C ASP A 339 14.84 -14.43 21.33
N LEU A 340 14.93 -14.94 20.10
CA LEU A 340 14.82 -16.38 19.84
C LEU A 340 15.92 -17.17 20.57
N ALA A 341 17.17 -16.72 20.52
CA ALA A 341 18.27 -17.34 21.23
C ALA A 341 18.03 -17.37 22.75
N LYS A 342 17.52 -16.26 23.31
CA LYS A 342 17.10 -16.17 24.71
C LYS A 342 15.96 -17.14 25.04
N ALA A 343 14.92 -17.19 24.22
CA ALA A 343 13.74 -18.04 24.43
C ALA A 343 14.10 -19.53 24.48
N LEU A 344 15.03 -19.95 23.62
CA LEU A 344 15.49 -21.34 23.52
C LEU A 344 16.65 -21.65 24.48
N ASN A 345 17.22 -20.62 25.12
CA ASN A 345 18.47 -20.68 25.87
C ASN A 345 19.60 -21.34 25.05
N ILE A 346 19.84 -20.83 23.84
CA ILE A 346 20.90 -21.30 22.95
C ILE A 346 21.92 -20.21 22.65
N ALA A 347 23.12 -20.61 22.22
CA ALA A 347 24.13 -19.68 21.73
C ALA A 347 23.63 -18.91 20.50
N ASP A 348 23.99 -17.62 20.40
CA ASP A 348 23.60 -16.78 19.24
C ASP A 348 23.99 -17.44 17.91
N LYS A 349 25.15 -18.09 17.85
CA LYS A 349 25.66 -18.76 16.63
C LYS A 349 24.78 -19.93 16.17
N ASP A 350 24.02 -20.55 17.06
CA ASP A 350 23.14 -21.66 16.70
C ASP A 350 21.84 -21.20 16.04
N ILE A 351 21.55 -19.90 16.03
CA ILE A 351 20.47 -19.32 15.23
C ILE A 351 20.62 -19.66 13.75
N SER A 352 21.86 -19.74 13.25
CA SER A 352 22.14 -20.10 11.86
C SER A 352 22.19 -21.62 11.60
N LEU A 353 21.91 -22.45 12.62
CA LEU A 353 21.85 -23.91 12.53
C LEU A 353 23.13 -24.49 11.89
N ALA A 354 24.24 -24.42 12.65
CA ALA A 354 25.60 -24.79 12.24
C ALA A 354 26.18 -23.92 11.11
N GLY A 355 25.78 -22.65 11.00
CA GLY A 355 26.27 -21.73 9.98
C GLY A 355 25.73 -21.97 8.58
N GLU A 356 24.74 -22.86 8.42
CA GLU A 356 24.23 -23.27 7.12
C GLU A 356 23.05 -22.41 6.65
N LEU A 357 22.34 -21.76 7.57
CA LEU A 357 21.15 -20.96 7.27
C LEU A 357 21.55 -19.61 6.67
N SER A 358 20.78 -19.15 5.70
CA SER A 358 20.89 -17.81 5.10
C SER A 358 19.61 -17.00 5.33
N ILE A 359 19.65 -15.68 5.12
CA ILE A 359 18.48 -14.81 5.28
C ILE A 359 18.27 -13.89 4.07
N ALA A 360 17.03 -13.70 3.64
CA ALA A 360 16.71 -12.81 2.54
C ALA A 360 15.57 -11.85 2.92
N TYR A 361 15.66 -10.62 2.43
CA TYR A 361 14.67 -9.57 2.66
C TYR A 361 14.09 -9.11 1.33
N GLY A 362 12.82 -9.44 1.08
CA GLY A 362 12.07 -9.02 -0.09
C GLY A 362 12.66 -9.46 -1.44
N ALA A 363 13.61 -10.40 -1.44
CA ALA A 363 14.40 -10.76 -2.62
C ALA A 363 13.72 -11.79 -3.52
N ARG A 364 12.84 -12.65 -2.98
CA ARG A 364 12.41 -13.91 -3.61
C ARG A 364 10.95 -13.98 -4.11
N GLY A 365 10.29 -12.83 -4.32
CA GLY A 365 9.09 -12.73 -5.17
C GLY A 365 7.79 -12.27 -4.51
N ARG A 366 6.67 -12.35 -5.25
CA ARG A 366 5.31 -12.03 -4.77
C ARG A 366 4.70 -13.25 -4.07
N SER A 367 5.30 -13.67 -2.96
CA SER A 367 4.60 -14.54 -2.02
C SER A 367 3.47 -13.73 -1.38
N ILE A 368 2.29 -14.34 -1.22
CA ILE A 368 1.21 -13.77 -0.37
C ILE A 368 1.54 -14.04 1.11
N ALA A 369 2.42 -15.01 1.39
CA ALA A 369 2.88 -15.30 2.74
C ALA A 369 3.80 -14.19 3.23
N LEU A 370 3.71 -13.92 4.53
CA LEU A 370 4.41 -12.87 5.23
C LEU A 370 5.93 -13.15 5.27
N ALA A 371 6.29 -14.40 5.47
CA ALA A 371 7.63 -14.93 5.31
C ALA A 371 7.53 -16.34 4.69
N HIS A 372 8.65 -16.91 4.26
CA HIS A 372 8.73 -18.32 3.87
C HIS A 372 10.17 -18.86 3.96
N PHE A 373 10.33 -20.09 4.42
CA PHE A 373 11.56 -20.86 4.34
C PHE A 373 11.68 -21.59 2.98
N GLU A 374 12.86 -21.55 2.36
CA GLU A 374 13.20 -22.30 1.14
C GLU A 374 14.24 -23.38 1.47
N SER A 375 13.81 -24.64 1.54
CA SER A 375 14.67 -25.81 1.85
C SER A 375 15.83 -25.97 0.87
N ASP A 376 15.58 -25.76 -0.43
CA ASP A 376 16.55 -25.97 -1.51
C ASP A 376 17.81 -25.11 -1.34
N ARG A 377 17.66 -23.94 -0.72
CA ARG A 377 18.74 -22.97 -0.51
C ARG A 377 19.05 -22.73 0.95
N ASN A 378 18.32 -23.38 1.86
CA ASN A 378 18.40 -23.18 3.29
C ASN A 378 18.36 -21.69 3.66
N VAL A 379 17.29 -21.00 3.23
CA VAL A 379 17.13 -19.55 3.40
C VAL A 379 15.76 -19.20 3.95
N ILE A 380 15.72 -18.34 4.97
CA ILE A 380 14.48 -17.69 5.42
C ILE A 380 14.31 -16.42 4.61
N ASN A 381 13.19 -16.27 3.90
CA ASN A 381 12.86 -15.07 3.15
C ASN A 381 11.71 -14.30 3.81
N LEU A 382 12.00 -13.10 4.31
CA LEU A 382 11.05 -12.18 4.91
C LEU A 382 10.50 -11.23 3.84
N THR A 383 9.18 -11.05 3.73
CA THR A 383 8.59 -10.15 2.73
C THR A 383 8.48 -8.72 3.26
N LYS A 384 9.41 -7.80 2.90
CA LYS A 384 9.38 -6.38 3.29
C LYS A 384 8.95 -6.16 4.76
N MET A 385 8.03 -5.23 5.02
CA MET A 385 7.40 -4.96 6.33
C MET A 385 6.33 -5.98 6.72
N ASN A 386 5.99 -6.93 5.85
CA ASN A 386 4.91 -7.88 6.07
C ASN A 386 5.38 -9.15 6.80
N GLY A 387 6.67 -9.48 6.80
CA GLY A 387 7.21 -10.69 7.47
C GLY A 387 7.23 -10.66 8.99
N ALA A 388 6.88 -9.52 9.60
CA ALA A 388 6.75 -9.39 11.03
C ALA A 388 5.70 -10.36 11.58
N GLY A 389 6.05 -11.11 12.62
CA GLY A 389 5.16 -12.04 13.31
C GLY A 389 5.26 -13.49 12.86
N ALA A 390 6.03 -13.79 11.82
CA ALA A 390 6.20 -15.15 11.27
C ALA A 390 7.64 -15.69 11.37
N LEU A 391 8.62 -14.91 11.86
CA LEU A 391 10.03 -15.33 11.82
C LEU A 391 10.29 -16.61 12.64
N ALA A 392 9.66 -16.77 13.81
CA ALA A 392 9.77 -18.00 14.60
C ALA A 392 9.19 -19.20 13.86
N HIS A 393 8.09 -19.01 13.13
CA HIS A 393 7.48 -20.06 12.31
C HIS A 393 8.43 -20.52 11.20
N GLU A 394 9.04 -19.59 10.46
CA GLU A 394 10.02 -19.93 9.42
C GLU A 394 11.29 -20.57 9.99
N TRP A 395 11.74 -20.12 11.17
CA TRP A 395 12.87 -20.76 11.85
C TRP A 395 12.52 -22.17 12.30
N GLY A 396 11.27 -22.42 12.70
CA GLY A 396 10.76 -23.77 12.96
C GLY A 396 10.89 -24.68 11.73
N HIS A 397 10.50 -24.21 10.54
CA HIS A 397 10.74 -24.95 9.29
C HIS A 397 12.23 -25.21 9.03
N ALA A 398 13.07 -24.21 9.28
CA ALA A 398 14.52 -24.35 9.13
C ALA A 398 15.10 -25.40 10.11
N LEU A 399 14.64 -25.40 11.37
CA LEU A 399 15.05 -26.39 12.37
C LEU A 399 14.64 -27.81 11.95
N ASP A 400 13.39 -28.01 11.52
CA ASP A 400 12.89 -29.32 11.07
C ASP A 400 13.72 -29.87 9.90
N HIS A 401 14.03 -29.01 8.93
CA HIS A 401 14.91 -29.33 7.80
C HIS A 401 16.36 -29.64 8.25
N TYR A 402 16.90 -28.85 9.19
CA TYR A 402 18.24 -29.06 9.73
C TYR A 402 18.36 -30.39 10.46
N LEU A 403 17.38 -30.73 11.31
CA LEU A 403 17.37 -32.00 12.02
C LEU A 403 17.24 -33.19 11.08
N ALA A 404 16.43 -33.08 10.03
CA ALA A 404 16.33 -34.11 8.98
C ALA A 404 17.71 -34.41 8.39
N ARG A 405 18.47 -33.37 8.06
CA ARG A 405 19.81 -33.51 7.48
C ARG A 405 20.83 -34.05 8.48
N LYS A 406 20.88 -33.53 9.71
CA LYS A 406 21.84 -33.99 10.73
C LYS A 406 21.58 -35.41 11.21
N LEU A 407 20.32 -35.86 11.16
CA LEU A 407 19.93 -37.22 11.51
C LEU A 407 19.86 -38.17 10.29
N ASN A 408 20.28 -37.71 9.10
CA ASN A 408 20.26 -38.47 7.84
C ASN A 408 18.88 -39.06 7.49
N ALA A 409 17.82 -38.30 7.74
CA ALA A 409 16.46 -38.66 7.35
C ALA A 409 16.33 -38.71 5.80
N PRO A 410 15.54 -39.65 5.24
CA PRO A 410 15.31 -39.75 3.81
C PRO A 410 14.33 -38.68 3.28
N THR A 411 13.82 -37.80 4.15
CA THR A 411 12.85 -36.75 3.84
C THR A 411 13.49 -35.37 3.98
N ILE A 412 12.91 -34.37 3.30
CA ILE A 412 13.36 -32.97 3.39
C ILE A 412 13.18 -32.45 4.81
N TYR A 413 12.03 -32.73 5.43
CA TYR A 413 11.72 -32.38 6.81
C TYR A 413 11.69 -33.64 7.67
N LEU A 414 12.09 -33.55 8.94
CA LEU A 414 12.12 -34.70 9.85
C LEU A 414 10.70 -35.10 10.23
N THR A 415 9.80 -34.13 10.38
CA THR A 415 8.38 -34.36 10.71
C THR A 415 7.62 -35.11 9.62
N ASP A 416 8.05 -35.06 8.36
CA ASP A 416 7.44 -35.81 7.25
C ASP A 416 7.81 -37.32 7.27
N GLN A 417 8.79 -37.72 8.08
CA GLN A 417 9.21 -39.10 8.15
C GLN A 417 8.18 -39.96 8.88
N LYS A 418 7.59 -40.91 8.16
CA LYS A 418 6.66 -41.87 8.74
C LYS A 418 7.41 -42.88 9.61
N HIS A 419 7.07 -42.93 10.91
CA HIS A 419 7.52 -43.91 11.90
C HIS A 419 9.01 -43.86 12.30
N ILE A 420 9.40 -42.83 13.05
CA ILE A 420 10.64 -42.88 13.84
C ILE A 420 10.29 -42.84 15.33
N LYS A 421 10.09 -44.00 15.96
CA LYS A 421 9.87 -44.04 17.42
C LYS A 421 11.08 -43.54 18.22
N ASP A 422 12.27 -43.58 17.62
CA ASP A 422 13.53 -43.18 18.24
C ASP A 422 13.97 -41.75 17.88
N SER A 423 13.09 -40.95 17.24
CA SER A 423 13.41 -39.58 16.88
C SER A 423 13.19 -38.63 18.06
N PRO A 424 14.08 -37.64 18.27
CA PRO A 424 13.88 -36.62 19.30
C PRO A 424 12.58 -35.82 19.13
N ILE A 425 11.97 -35.82 17.94
CA ILE A 425 10.73 -35.08 17.65
C ILE A 425 9.46 -35.93 17.79
N TYR A 426 9.58 -37.25 17.98
CA TYR A 426 8.45 -38.18 17.92
C TYR A 426 7.39 -37.87 18.99
N ASP A 427 7.80 -37.80 20.26
CA ASP A 427 6.88 -37.54 21.38
C ASP A 427 6.22 -36.16 21.27
N LEU A 428 6.96 -35.18 20.74
CA LEU A 428 6.42 -33.86 20.44
C LEU A 428 5.33 -33.94 19.36
N MET A 429 5.61 -34.58 18.22
CA MET A 429 4.64 -34.71 17.14
C MET A 429 3.42 -35.55 17.53
N ASP A 430 3.61 -36.57 18.37
CA ASP A 430 2.52 -37.35 18.94
C ASP A 430 1.62 -36.45 19.79
N SER A 431 2.19 -35.64 20.70
CA SER A 431 1.42 -34.68 21.52
C SER A 431 0.71 -33.60 20.71
N ILE A 432 1.31 -33.16 19.59
CA ILE A 432 0.71 -32.18 18.67
C ILE A 432 -0.51 -32.79 17.97
N LYS A 433 -0.45 -34.06 17.57
CA LYS A 433 -1.51 -34.73 16.79
C LYS A 433 -2.56 -35.41 17.64
N TYR A 434 -2.19 -35.85 18.83
CA TYR A 434 -3.00 -36.72 19.66
C TYR A 434 -3.08 -36.24 21.10
N SER A 435 -4.23 -36.43 21.71
CA SER A 435 -4.49 -36.23 23.14
C SER A 435 -5.36 -37.39 23.63
N ASN A 436 -4.85 -38.15 24.61
CA ASN A 436 -5.49 -39.35 25.16
C ASN A 436 -5.93 -40.38 24.09
N GLY A 437 -5.07 -40.64 23.10
CA GLY A 437 -5.33 -41.62 22.02
C GLY A 437 -6.34 -41.16 20.97
N LYS A 438 -6.83 -39.92 21.03
CA LYS A 438 -7.70 -39.29 20.02
C LYS A 438 -6.97 -38.13 19.37
N PHE A 439 -7.45 -37.67 18.21
CA PHE A 439 -6.89 -36.49 17.57
C PHE A 439 -7.04 -35.24 18.46
N SER A 440 -5.96 -34.47 18.57
CA SER A 440 -5.93 -33.20 19.31
C SER A 440 -6.89 -32.16 18.70
N SER A 441 -7.30 -31.18 19.50
CA SER A 441 -8.18 -30.13 18.99
C SER A 441 -7.46 -29.28 17.94
N PHE A 442 -6.17 -29.02 18.16
CA PHE A 442 -5.28 -28.36 17.20
C PHE A 442 -5.24 -29.07 15.84
N TYR A 443 -5.07 -30.39 15.80
CA TYR A 443 -5.05 -31.15 14.53
C TYR A 443 -6.42 -31.16 13.84
N LEU A 444 -7.51 -31.28 14.60
CA LEU A 444 -8.86 -31.21 14.04
C LEU A 444 -9.18 -29.82 13.46
N HIS A 445 -8.71 -28.74 14.10
CA HIS A 445 -8.82 -27.39 13.56
C HIS A 445 -8.02 -27.23 12.26
N ALA A 446 -6.80 -27.76 12.20
CA ALA A 446 -5.99 -27.76 11.00
C ALA A 446 -6.69 -28.46 9.81
N LYS A 447 -7.32 -29.62 10.05
CA LYS A 447 -8.13 -30.30 9.02
C LYS A 447 -9.31 -29.46 8.53
N LYS A 448 -9.97 -28.71 9.42
CA LYS A 448 -11.04 -27.78 9.04
C LYS A 448 -10.52 -26.60 8.22
N LEU A 449 -9.33 -26.09 8.53
CA LEU A 449 -8.71 -25.01 7.74
C LEU A 449 -8.35 -25.48 6.32
N ASP A 450 -7.95 -26.74 6.14
CA ASP A 450 -7.65 -27.29 4.82
C ASP A 450 -8.86 -27.35 3.89
N THR A 451 -10.04 -27.66 4.40
CA THR A 451 -11.25 -27.66 3.57
C THR A 451 -11.60 -26.26 3.05
N GLN A 452 -11.28 -25.22 3.82
CA GLN A 452 -11.65 -23.83 3.54
C GLN A 452 -10.58 -23.06 2.75
N TYR A 453 -9.32 -23.15 3.16
CA TYR A 453 -8.24 -22.28 2.70
C TYR A 453 -7.23 -22.98 1.79
N SER A 454 -7.18 -24.31 1.78
CA SER A 454 -6.24 -25.05 0.94
C SER A 454 -6.75 -25.21 -0.49
N LYS A 455 -5.81 -25.06 -1.44
CA LYS A 455 -6.01 -25.33 -2.88
C LYS A 455 -5.41 -26.66 -3.31
N THR A 456 -4.74 -27.38 -2.41
CA THR A 456 -4.12 -28.69 -2.65
C THR A 456 -5.01 -29.80 -2.11
N ASP A 457 -5.18 -30.86 -2.89
CA ASP A 457 -6.02 -32.02 -2.50
C ASP A 457 -5.46 -32.79 -1.29
N LYS A 458 -4.19 -32.57 -0.94
CA LYS A 458 -3.49 -33.21 0.19
C LYS A 458 -3.52 -32.41 1.50
N GLY A 459 -4.13 -31.21 1.51
CA GLY A 459 -4.04 -30.29 2.65
C GLY A 459 -2.69 -29.58 2.74
N TYR A 460 -2.64 -28.49 3.52
CA TYR A 460 -1.48 -27.68 3.85
C TYR A 460 -1.41 -27.52 5.37
N TRP A 461 -2.49 -27.05 5.98
CA TRP A 461 -2.59 -26.79 7.41
C TRP A 461 -2.41 -28.05 8.26
N ALA A 462 -2.98 -29.19 7.85
CA ALA A 462 -2.87 -30.43 8.60
C ALA A 462 -1.59 -31.23 8.31
N SER A 463 -0.64 -30.69 7.55
CA SER A 463 0.66 -31.33 7.35
C SER A 463 1.51 -31.27 8.62
N ASP A 464 2.35 -32.28 8.80
CA ASP A 464 3.19 -32.45 10.00
C ASP A 464 4.17 -31.28 10.15
N VAL A 465 4.76 -30.86 9.03
CA VAL A 465 5.66 -29.71 8.89
C VAL A 465 4.99 -28.40 9.36
N GLU A 466 3.74 -28.14 8.94
CA GLU A 466 3.00 -26.93 9.30
C GLU A 466 2.45 -26.95 10.73
N LEU A 467 2.11 -28.13 11.24
CA LEU A 467 1.71 -28.30 12.64
C LEU A 467 2.90 -28.02 13.57
N PHE A 468 4.07 -28.55 13.26
CA PHE A 468 5.30 -28.32 14.00
C PHE A 468 5.67 -26.83 14.03
N ALA A 469 5.77 -26.18 12.87
CA ALA A 469 6.18 -24.78 12.79
C ALA A 469 5.20 -23.83 13.51
N ARG A 470 3.89 -24.09 13.45
CA ARG A 470 2.90 -23.29 14.19
C ARG A 470 2.98 -23.52 15.70
N ALA A 471 3.10 -24.77 16.14
CA ALA A 471 3.28 -25.09 17.55
C ALA A 471 4.58 -24.49 18.11
N PHE A 472 5.66 -24.51 17.33
CA PHE A 472 6.95 -23.92 17.70
C PHE A 472 6.86 -22.40 17.87
N ALA A 473 6.16 -21.69 16.98
CA ALA A 473 5.97 -20.25 17.13
C ALA A 473 5.23 -19.87 18.42
N CYS A 474 4.26 -20.69 18.85
CA CYS A 474 3.59 -20.52 20.16
C CYS A 474 4.54 -20.75 21.33
N TYR A 475 5.35 -21.80 21.25
CA TYR A 475 6.33 -22.13 22.28
C TYR A 475 7.33 -20.99 22.50
N VAL A 476 7.89 -20.43 21.42
CA VAL A 476 8.80 -19.28 21.47
C VAL A 476 8.13 -18.07 22.13
N MET A 477 6.90 -17.77 21.74
CA MET A 477 6.14 -16.65 22.31
C MET A 477 5.89 -16.83 23.81
N ASP A 478 5.64 -18.06 24.29
CA ASP A 478 5.46 -18.32 25.72
C ASP A 478 6.76 -18.24 26.51
N LYS A 479 7.87 -18.76 25.95
CA LYS A 479 9.18 -18.73 26.59
C LYS A 479 9.78 -17.33 26.73
N LEU A 480 9.32 -16.38 25.91
CA LEU A 480 9.75 -15.00 25.99
C LEU A 480 9.11 -14.21 27.13
N LYS A 481 7.94 -14.62 27.64
CA LYS A 481 7.21 -13.86 28.66
C LYS A 481 8.11 -13.55 29.88
N PRO A 482 8.09 -12.31 30.40
CA PRO A 482 7.15 -11.22 30.09
C PRO A 482 7.53 -10.36 28.86
N ASP A 483 8.65 -10.65 28.19
CA ASP A 483 9.09 -9.90 27.01
C ASP A 483 8.14 -10.12 25.83
N VAL A 484 8.10 -9.14 24.93
CA VAL A 484 7.27 -9.15 23.71
C VAL A 484 8.18 -8.97 22.52
N SER A 485 8.01 -9.78 21.47
CA SER A 485 8.77 -9.66 20.23
C SER A 485 7.84 -9.88 19.03
N ASP A 486 7.17 -8.81 18.60
CA ASP A 486 6.13 -8.93 17.57
C ASP A 486 6.70 -9.37 16.22
N TYR A 487 7.91 -8.91 15.88
CA TYR A 487 8.59 -9.33 14.64
C TYR A 487 8.84 -10.84 14.62
N LEU A 488 9.07 -11.44 15.78
CA LEU A 488 9.38 -12.85 15.93
C LEU A 488 8.14 -13.73 15.82
N CYS A 489 7.08 -13.45 16.58
CA CYS A 489 6.00 -14.43 16.79
C CYS A 489 4.57 -13.87 16.96
N LYS A 490 4.29 -12.60 16.63
CA LYS A 490 2.95 -12.00 16.81
C LYS A 490 1.80 -12.77 16.13
N HIS A 491 2.06 -13.52 15.06
CA HIS A 491 1.01 -14.31 14.41
C HIS A 491 0.69 -15.62 15.10
N ALA A 492 1.45 -16.04 16.12
CA ALA A 492 1.26 -17.29 16.85
C ALA A 492 -0.07 -17.39 17.63
N GLU A 493 -0.97 -16.41 17.51
CA GLU A 493 -2.33 -16.44 18.08
C GLU A 493 -3.42 -16.12 17.04
N SER A 494 -3.10 -16.19 15.74
CA SER A 494 -4.06 -15.84 14.70
C SER A 494 -5.25 -16.82 14.65
N VAL A 495 -6.40 -16.34 14.17
CA VAL A 495 -7.62 -17.15 14.03
C VAL A 495 -8.12 -17.12 12.58
N GLY A 496 -8.51 -18.29 12.08
CA GLY A 496 -9.24 -18.45 10.83
C GLY A 496 -10.72 -18.19 11.05
N ILE A 497 -11.48 -18.02 9.98
CA ILE A 497 -12.93 -17.83 10.02
C ILE A 497 -13.60 -18.93 9.18
N ASP A 498 -14.63 -19.58 9.71
CA ASP A 498 -15.39 -20.59 8.98
C ASP A 498 -16.45 -19.99 8.03
N GLU A 499 -17.12 -20.84 7.26
CA GLU A 499 -18.17 -20.45 6.31
C GLU A 499 -19.37 -19.73 6.95
N ASN A 500 -19.54 -19.88 8.27
CA ASN A 500 -20.60 -19.27 9.07
C ASN A 500 -20.10 -18.05 9.89
N GLY A 501 -18.84 -17.63 9.70
CA GLY A 501 -18.25 -16.50 10.42
C GLY A 501 -17.68 -16.84 11.81
N LYS A 502 -17.58 -18.12 12.18
CA LYS A 502 -17.05 -18.57 13.48
C LYS A 502 -15.52 -18.68 13.44
N ALA A 503 -14.86 -18.24 14.51
CA ALA A 503 -13.41 -18.35 14.65
C ALA A 503 -12.97 -19.82 14.76
N ILE A 504 -11.95 -20.19 13.97
CA ILE A 504 -11.21 -21.44 14.05
C ILE A 504 -9.79 -21.11 14.53
N PRO A 505 -9.37 -21.59 15.71
CA PRO A 505 -7.99 -21.42 16.17
C PRO A 505 -7.00 -21.99 15.15
N THR A 506 -6.00 -21.20 14.76
CA THR A 506 -4.94 -21.66 13.85
C THR A 506 -3.70 -22.18 14.59
N TYR A 507 -3.69 -22.13 15.92
CA TYR A 507 -2.59 -22.50 16.80
C TYR A 507 -3.11 -23.31 18.00
N PRO A 508 -2.27 -24.08 18.71
CA PRO A 508 -2.67 -24.74 19.95
C PRO A 508 -3.02 -23.70 21.04
N TYR A 509 -3.91 -24.03 21.96
CA TYR A 509 -4.34 -23.12 23.05
C TYR A 509 -4.73 -23.88 24.32
N GLY A 510 -4.71 -23.22 25.48
CA GLY A 510 -5.09 -23.83 26.76
C GLY A 510 -4.16 -24.99 27.18
N GLU A 511 -4.73 -26.01 27.83
CA GLU A 511 -3.97 -27.15 28.38
C GLU A 511 -3.18 -27.93 27.30
N GLU A 512 -3.70 -28.05 26.07
CA GLU A 512 -2.96 -28.71 24.98
C GLU A 512 -1.69 -27.92 24.59
N ARG A 513 -1.72 -26.57 24.69
CA ARG A 513 -0.54 -25.72 24.43
C ARG A 513 0.52 -25.89 25.51
N GLU A 514 0.11 -25.97 26.77
CA GLU A 514 1.04 -26.21 27.90
C GLU A 514 1.72 -27.58 27.78
N ALA A 515 0.97 -28.62 27.43
CA ALA A 515 1.51 -29.96 27.22
C ALA A 515 2.50 -30.01 26.04
N ILE A 516 2.17 -29.36 24.92
CA ILE A 516 3.06 -29.25 23.75
C ILE A 516 4.33 -28.46 24.12
N ASN A 517 4.22 -27.37 24.90
CA ASN A 517 5.37 -26.59 25.35
C ASN A 517 6.33 -27.41 26.21
N ALA A 518 5.81 -28.27 27.10
CA ALA A 518 6.65 -29.18 27.88
C ALA A 518 7.42 -30.18 26.99
N LYS A 519 6.81 -30.65 25.89
CA LYS A 519 7.49 -31.51 24.91
C LYS A 519 8.54 -30.76 24.08
N PHE A 520 8.35 -29.48 23.81
CA PHE A 520 9.42 -28.65 23.24
C PHE A 520 10.60 -28.48 24.20
N ASP A 521 10.36 -28.34 25.51
CA ASP A 521 11.44 -28.28 26.51
C ASP A 521 12.28 -29.56 26.50
N GLU A 522 11.64 -30.73 26.46
CA GLU A 522 12.31 -32.03 26.34
C GLU A 522 13.12 -32.13 25.03
N LEU A 523 12.56 -31.68 23.91
CA LEU A 523 13.24 -31.65 22.62
C LEU A 523 14.51 -30.78 22.70
N PHE A 524 14.41 -29.51 23.13
CA PHE A 524 15.57 -28.61 23.17
C PHE A 524 16.64 -29.07 24.15
N LYS A 525 16.25 -29.72 25.26
CA LYS A 525 17.20 -30.40 26.15
C LYS A 525 17.96 -31.51 25.39
N THR A 526 17.23 -32.37 24.69
CA THR A 526 17.82 -33.48 23.91
C THR A 526 18.74 -32.98 22.79
N LEU A 527 18.38 -31.88 22.12
CA LEU A 527 19.21 -31.29 21.07
C LEU A 527 20.54 -30.75 21.63
N LYS A 528 20.54 -30.22 22.85
CA LYS A 528 21.75 -29.77 23.55
C LYS A 528 22.63 -30.92 24.01
N GLU A 529 22.03 -31.97 24.56
CA GLU A 529 22.75 -33.20 24.95
C GLU A 529 23.41 -33.90 23.74
N LYS A 530 22.84 -33.74 22.55
CA LYS A 530 23.39 -34.26 21.29
C LYS A 530 24.38 -33.30 20.60
N GLU A 531 24.72 -32.17 21.22
CA GLU A 531 25.60 -31.13 20.66
C GLU A 531 25.13 -30.61 19.29
N LEU A 532 23.82 -30.72 19.01
CA LEU A 532 23.21 -30.16 17.80
C LEU A 532 22.90 -28.67 17.95
N LEU A 533 22.73 -28.22 19.20
CA LEU A 533 22.60 -26.85 19.68
C LEU A 533 23.40 -26.74 20.99
N HIS A 534 23.80 -25.54 21.38
CA HIS A 534 24.65 -25.28 22.54
C HIS A 534 23.96 -24.28 23.46
N GLU A 535 24.19 -24.38 24.77
CA GLU A 535 23.70 -23.40 25.72
C GLU A 535 24.30 -22.02 25.48
N ALA A 536 23.56 -20.97 25.85
CA ALA A 536 24.04 -19.60 25.75
C ALA A 536 25.29 -19.40 26.64
N ASP A 537 26.32 -18.75 26.11
CA ASP A 537 27.55 -18.50 26.86
C ASP A 537 27.33 -17.37 27.90
N ILE A 538 27.28 -17.74 29.18
CA ILE A 538 27.02 -16.84 30.32
C ILE A 538 28.27 -16.00 30.67
N SER A 539 29.44 -16.34 30.13
CA SER A 539 30.72 -15.70 30.47
C SER A 539 30.78 -14.21 30.09
N GLN A 540 30.09 -13.77 29.04
CA GLN A 540 30.02 -12.35 28.66
C GLN A 540 29.22 -11.49 29.66
N ALA A 541 28.15 -12.02 30.24
CA ALA A 541 27.34 -11.31 31.24
C ALA A 541 28.07 -11.15 32.58
N ILE A 542 28.96 -12.09 32.92
CA ILE A 542 29.83 -12.02 34.11
C ILE A 542 30.97 -11.01 33.88
N THR A 543 31.51 -10.93 32.65
CA THR A 543 32.58 -9.98 32.29
C THR A 543 32.09 -8.52 32.31
N GLU A 544 30.87 -8.25 31.83
CA GLU A 544 30.27 -6.89 31.89
C GLU A 544 29.95 -6.47 33.35
N LYS A 545 29.64 -7.42 34.23
CA LYS A 545 29.42 -7.17 35.67
C LYS A 545 30.73 -6.97 36.44
N SER A 546 31.79 -7.68 36.05
CA SER A 546 33.17 -7.53 36.57
C SER A 546 33.77 -6.18 36.18
N ALA A 547 33.61 -5.77 34.92
CA ALA A 547 34.10 -4.49 34.40
C ALA A 547 33.43 -3.27 35.06
N TYR A 548 32.18 -3.42 35.53
CA TYR A 548 31.48 -2.38 36.31
C TYR A 548 31.96 -2.30 37.77
N THR A 549 32.53 -3.39 38.30
CA THR A 549 32.96 -3.50 39.70
C THR A 549 34.44 -3.11 39.86
N GLU A 550 35.28 -3.38 38.85
CA GLU A 550 36.70 -3.00 38.83
C GLU A 550 36.93 -1.50 38.56
N MET A 551 35.95 -0.79 38.00
CA MET A 551 36.04 0.67 37.80
C MET A 551 35.78 1.51 39.08
N GLN A 552 35.51 0.87 40.22
CA GLN A 552 35.10 1.54 41.46
C GLN A 552 36.02 1.27 42.68
N THR A 553 37.16 0.62 42.49
CA THR A 553 38.17 0.43 43.54
C THR A 553 39.54 0.91 43.08
N ASP A 554 39.73 2.21 43.10
CA ASP A 554 41.03 2.82 43.40
C ASP A 554 40.75 4.14 44.12
N TYR A 555 41.44 4.33 45.26
CA TYR A 555 41.26 5.35 46.30
C TYR A 555 40.14 5.10 47.32
N ILE A 556 40.51 4.53 48.49
CA ILE A 556 40.36 5.16 49.82
C ILE A 556 41.14 4.33 50.86
N GLU A 557 41.98 5.03 51.63
CA GLU A 557 42.79 4.55 52.77
C GLU A 557 41.95 4.26 54.04
N PRO A 558 42.47 3.46 55.01
CA PRO A 558 41.71 2.77 56.05
C PRO A 558 41.42 3.59 57.34
N GLU A 559 41.05 4.88 57.24
CA GLU A 559 40.75 5.70 58.44
C GLU A 559 39.33 6.29 58.50
N GLN A 560 38.44 5.98 57.54
CA GLN A 560 37.07 6.51 57.51
C GLN A 560 35.98 5.57 58.08
N LEU A 561 36.36 4.46 58.71
CA LEU A 561 35.41 3.44 59.18
C LEU A 561 34.61 3.84 60.45
N SER A 562 34.87 4.99 61.08
CA SER A 562 34.18 5.39 62.33
C SER A 562 33.16 6.54 62.20
N LEU A 563 33.13 7.27 61.07
CA LEU A 563 32.15 8.34 60.85
C LEU A 563 30.83 7.82 60.22
N PHE A 564 30.91 6.72 59.47
CA PHE A 564 29.77 6.09 58.81
C PHE A 564 28.75 5.47 59.79
N ASP A 565 29.20 5.00 60.95
CA ASP A 565 28.30 4.45 61.97
C ASP A 565 27.62 5.54 62.81
N LEU A 566 28.21 6.74 62.92
CA LEU A 566 27.57 7.88 63.56
C LEU A 566 26.48 8.50 62.67
N MET A 567 26.68 8.52 61.35
CA MET A 567 25.71 9.09 60.39
C MET A 567 24.44 8.24 60.21
N LYS A 568 24.45 6.96 60.59
CA LYS A 568 23.29 6.06 60.52
C LYS A 568 22.18 6.38 61.53
N LYS A 569 22.47 7.08 62.63
CA LYS A 569 21.45 7.38 63.67
C LYS A 569 20.63 8.65 63.41
N GLU A 570 21.11 9.59 62.59
CA GLU A 570 20.37 10.84 62.31
C GLU A 570 19.75 10.91 60.90
N ALA A 571 20.11 10.00 59.98
CA ALA A 571 19.63 9.99 58.60
C ALA A 571 18.29 9.25 58.37
N VAL A 572 17.53 8.91 59.42
CA VAL A 572 16.25 8.17 59.31
C VAL A 572 15.02 9.10 59.22
N LYS A 573 15.17 10.43 59.24
CA LYS A 573 14.03 11.38 59.14
C LYS A 573 13.94 12.26 57.88
N LYS A 574 14.94 12.29 57.00
CA LYS A 574 14.93 13.18 55.80
C LYS A 574 14.86 12.49 54.44
N THR A 575 15.07 11.17 54.35
CA THR A 575 15.19 10.46 53.06
C THR A 575 13.86 9.90 52.54
N THR A 576 12.80 9.88 53.34
CA THR A 576 11.51 9.28 52.95
C THR A 576 10.62 10.18 52.06
N TYR A 577 10.91 11.48 51.97
CA TYR A 577 10.13 12.42 51.13
C TYR A 577 10.66 12.55 49.69
N SER A 578 11.95 12.28 49.45
CA SER A 578 12.57 12.41 48.12
C SER A 578 12.28 11.18 47.25
N THR A 579 12.45 9.98 47.79
CA THR A 579 12.27 8.73 47.05
C THR A 579 10.80 8.46 46.73
N ALA A 580 9.88 8.80 47.64
CA ALA A 580 8.45 8.71 47.38
C ALA A 580 7.99 9.72 46.29
N LYS A 581 8.58 10.91 46.23
CA LYS A 581 8.28 11.90 45.19
C LYS A 581 8.78 11.47 43.81
N ILE A 582 9.98 10.88 43.74
CA ILE A 582 10.54 10.34 42.50
C ILE A 582 9.76 9.12 42.01
N ILE A 583 9.31 8.22 42.91
CA ILE A 583 8.48 7.06 42.54
C ILE A 583 7.10 7.53 42.04
N VAL A 584 6.47 8.50 42.70
CA VAL A 584 5.19 9.08 42.25
C VAL A 584 5.35 9.86 40.93
N GLU A 585 6.47 10.54 40.70
CA GLU A 585 6.77 11.22 39.42
C GLU A 585 7.08 10.22 38.30
N LYS A 586 7.72 9.09 38.60
CA LYS A 586 8.03 8.01 37.65
C LYS A 586 6.80 7.16 37.32
N GLU A 587 5.96 6.85 38.30
CA GLU A 587 4.63 6.25 38.06
C GLU A 587 3.72 7.20 37.30
N LYS A 588 3.71 8.51 37.61
CA LYS A 588 2.99 9.52 36.78
C LYS A 588 3.53 9.62 35.36
N SER A 589 4.84 9.47 35.15
CA SER A 589 5.46 9.42 33.82
C SER A 589 5.05 8.16 33.06
N MET A 590 5.08 6.98 33.68
CA MET A 590 4.66 5.73 33.02
C MET A 590 3.15 5.68 32.75
N LEU A 591 2.32 6.18 33.68
CA LEU A 591 0.88 6.39 33.45
C LEU A 591 0.62 7.41 32.35
N SER A 592 1.46 8.46 32.22
CA SER A 592 1.37 9.41 31.12
C SER A 592 1.79 8.81 29.79
N ASP A 593 2.78 7.91 29.77
CA ASP A 593 3.24 7.23 28.56
C ASP A 593 2.22 6.19 28.08
N GLU A 594 1.62 5.41 28.98
CA GLU A 594 0.48 4.53 28.66
C GLU A 594 -0.75 5.33 28.19
N GLU A 595 -1.11 6.43 28.85
CA GLU A 595 -2.17 7.32 28.38
C GLU A 595 -1.86 7.92 27.00
N ASN A 596 -0.60 8.31 26.75
CA ASN A 596 -0.18 8.88 25.47
C ASN A 596 -0.22 7.83 24.35
N ILE A 597 0.21 6.60 24.63
CA ILE A 597 0.08 5.46 23.71
C ILE A 597 -1.40 5.16 23.44
N LEU A 598 -2.26 5.14 24.46
CA LEU A 598 -3.70 4.93 24.30
C LEU A 598 -4.38 6.07 23.53
N LYS A 599 -3.99 7.33 23.78
CA LYS A 599 -4.44 8.52 23.03
C LYS A 599 -3.99 8.43 21.57
N MET A 600 -2.74 8.05 21.31
CA MET A 600 -2.20 7.86 19.98
C MET A 600 -2.92 6.73 19.23
N ALA A 601 -3.09 5.56 19.86
CA ALA A 601 -3.82 4.43 19.30
C ALA A 601 -5.29 4.75 19.02
N SER A 602 -5.93 5.50 19.91
CA SER A 602 -7.30 6.01 19.70
C SER A 602 -7.36 6.97 18.51
N LYS A 603 -6.37 7.87 18.39
CA LYS A 603 -6.27 8.81 17.26
C LYS A 603 -5.98 8.10 15.93
N ILE A 604 -5.16 7.05 15.92
CA ILE A 604 -4.93 6.18 14.75
C ILE A 604 -6.24 5.55 14.28
N ARG A 605 -6.96 4.84 15.17
CA ARG A 605 -8.25 4.21 14.83
C ARG A 605 -9.28 5.23 14.34
N HIS A 606 -9.30 6.42 14.95
CA HIS A 606 -10.17 7.50 14.52
C HIS A 606 -9.81 8.00 13.12
N ASN A 607 -8.53 8.22 12.83
CA ASN A 607 -8.05 8.63 11.53
C ASN A 607 -8.37 7.57 10.44
N GLU A 608 -8.21 6.27 10.75
CA GLU A 608 -8.58 5.16 9.86
C GLU A 608 -10.09 5.13 9.55
N SER A 609 -10.93 5.37 10.57
CA SER A 609 -12.37 5.49 10.38
C SER A 609 -12.74 6.67 9.49
N GLU A 610 -12.08 7.82 9.65
CA GLU A 610 -12.28 8.98 8.77
C GLU A 610 -11.83 8.68 7.34
N ASP A 611 -10.72 7.97 7.17
CA ASP A 611 -10.21 7.60 5.85
C ASP A 611 -11.17 6.64 5.13
N HIS A 612 -11.79 5.71 5.86
CA HIS A 612 -12.82 4.84 5.28
C HIS A 612 -14.04 5.64 4.81
N VAL A 613 -14.49 6.62 5.61
CA VAL A 613 -15.60 7.52 5.23
C VAL A 613 -15.23 8.35 4.00
N PHE A 614 -14.01 8.90 3.97
CA PHE A 614 -13.52 9.68 2.82
C PHE A 614 -13.46 8.83 1.55
N GLN A 615 -12.95 7.59 1.64
CA GLN A 615 -12.94 6.63 0.52
C GLN A 615 -14.35 6.36 -0.01
N MET A 616 -15.33 6.11 0.87
CA MET A 616 -16.72 5.91 0.47
C MET A 616 -17.32 7.16 -0.21
N GLN A 617 -16.96 8.37 0.23
CA GLN A 617 -17.39 9.61 -0.42
C GLN A 617 -16.74 9.78 -1.80
N LEU A 618 -15.46 9.42 -1.95
CA LEU A 618 -14.77 9.43 -3.24
C LEU A 618 -15.36 8.41 -4.22
N ASP A 619 -15.69 7.20 -3.75
CA ASP A 619 -16.32 6.17 -4.58
C ASP A 619 -17.67 6.65 -5.13
N LYS A 620 -18.49 7.28 -4.28
CA LYS A 620 -19.76 7.91 -4.70
C LYS A 620 -19.54 9.06 -5.68
N PHE A 621 -18.54 9.91 -5.42
CA PHE A 621 -18.23 11.04 -6.29
C PHE A 621 -17.77 10.56 -7.67
N PHE A 622 -16.79 9.67 -7.74
CA PHE A 622 -16.27 9.12 -9.00
C PHE A 622 -17.27 8.20 -9.71
N GLY A 623 -18.18 7.57 -8.97
CA GLY A 623 -19.31 6.81 -9.51
C GLY A 623 -20.48 7.67 -10.01
N GLY A 624 -20.48 8.98 -9.76
CA GLY A 624 -21.56 9.89 -10.13
C GLY A 624 -22.82 9.77 -9.26
N GLU A 625 -22.73 9.12 -8.10
CA GLU A 625 -23.83 8.87 -7.16
C GLU A 625 -23.94 9.94 -6.07
N MET A 626 -22.97 10.87 -5.99
CA MET A 626 -22.94 11.93 -4.97
C MET A 626 -23.83 13.13 -5.35
N PRO A 627 -24.73 13.61 -4.48
CA PRO A 627 -25.52 14.81 -4.73
C PRO A 627 -24.67 16.06 -4.93
N VAL A 628 -24.97 16.88 -5.96
CA VAL A 628 -24.15 18.02 -6.44
C VAL A 628 -23.81 19.08 -5.36
N HIS A 629 -24.61 19.18 -4.30
CA HIS A 629 -24.42 20.15 -3.21
C HIS A 629 -23.71 19.55 -1.98
N GLU A 630 -23.41 18.26 -1.99
CA GLU A 630 -22.73 17.60 -0.87
C GLU A 630 -21.24 17.94 -0.87
N VAL A 631 -20.74 18.33 0.30
CA VAL A 631 -19.32 18.63 0.50
C VAL A 631 -18.61 17.36 0.97
N ILE A 632 -17.44 17.08 0.41
CA ILE A 632 -16.65 15.89 0.74
C ILE A 632 -15.83 16.18 2.00
N ASN A 633 -15.96 15.32 3.02
CA ASN A 633 -15.17 15.44 4.24
C ASN A 633 -13.86 14.68 4.01
N VAL A 634 -12.73 15.40 4.02
CA VAL A 634 -11.43 14.80 3.73
C VAL A 634 -10.83 14.16 4.97
N CYS A 635 -10.80 14.88 6.08
CA CYS A 635 -10.39 14.38 7.40
C CYS A 635 -10.83 15.35 8.50
N GLY A 636 -10.75 14.94 9.76
CA GLY A 636 -10.78 15.85 10.90
C GLY A 636 -9.57 16.79 10.86
N THR A 637 -9.68 17.95 11.51
CA THR A 637 -8.60 18.96 11.46
C THR A 637 -7.28 18.37 11.97
N PRO A 638 -6.22 18.30 11.12
CA PRO A 638 -4.92 17.78 11.50
C PRO A 638 -4.27 18.58 12.63
N ASN A 639 -3.44 17.91 13.42
CA ASN A 639 -2.70 18.55 14.51
C ASN A 639 -1.84 19.74 14.03
N ILE A 640 -1.24 19.65 12.84
CA ILE A 640 -0.46 20.75 12.27
C ILE A 640 -1.30 22.01 12.04
N LEU A 641 -2.57 21.88 11.63
CA LEU A 641 -3.46 23.04 11.48
C LEU A 641 -3.95 23.57 12.83
N LYS A 642 -4.11 22.70 13.83
CA LYS A 642 -4.46 23.12 15.21
C LYS A 642 -3.32 23.91 15.87
N ILE A 643 -2.08 23.52 15.62
CA ILE A 643 -0.90 24.28 16.09
C ILE A 643 -0.89 25.68 15.47
N LEU A 644 -1.39 25.81 14.23
CA LEU A 644 -1.59 27.09 13.53
C LEU A 644 -2.92 27.78 13.89
N ASP A 645 -3.48 27.48 15.07
CA ASP A 645 -4.67 28.08 15.69
C ASP A 645 -6.01 27.85 14.95
N SER A 646 -6.10 26.81 14.09
CA SER A 646 -7.38 26.45 13.50
C SER A 646 -8.36 25.88 14.53
N GLN A 647 -9.57 26.44 14.54
CA GLN A 647 -10.67 26.07 15.45
C GLN A 647 -11.74 25.19 14.80
N ALA A 648 -11.71 25.05 13.48
CA ALA A 648 -12.62 24.20 12.73
C ALA A 648 -12.43 22.71 13.06
N ALA A 649 -13.54 21.95 13.02
CA ALA A 649 -13.53 20.53 13.37
C ALA A 649 -12.93 19.63 12.28
N LYS A 650 -13.05 20.04 11.01
CA LYS A 650 -12.72 19.19 9.85
C LYS A 650 -12.20 19.96 8.65
N VAL A 651 -11.48 19.25 7.79
CA VAL A 651 -11.05 19.67 6.45
C VAL A 651 -12.00 19.10 5.41
N VAL A 652 -12.44 19.95 4.48
CA VAL A 652 -13.42 19.61 3.45
C VAL A 652 -13.00 20.10 2.07
N ILE A 653 -13.51 19.46 1.02
CA ILE A 653 -13.35 19.88 -0.37
C ILE A 653 -14.71 19.85 -1.09
N ASN A 654 -14.94 20.83 -1.96
CA ASN A 654 -16.13 20.84 -2.80
C ASN A 654 -15.94 19.93 -4.01
N GLN A 655 -17.04 19.36 -4.50
CA GLN A 655 -17.04 18.53 -5.70
C GLN A 655 -16.48 19.24 -6.94
N SER A 656 -16.72 20.55 -7.10
CA SER A 656 -16.14 21.33 -8.21
C SER A 656 -14.62 21.37 -8.16
N ASP A 657 -14.07 21.57 -6.96
CA ASP A 657 -12.65 21.77 -6.74
C ASP A 657 -11.93 20.42 -6.89
N LEU A 658 -12.58 19.33 -6.44
CA LEU A 658 -12.11 17.97 -6.65
C LEU A 658 -12.22 17.51 -8.12
N HIS A 659 -13.30 17.88 -8.82
CA HIS A 659 -13.45 17.59 -10.24
C HIS A 659 -12.31 18.23 -11.05
N ASN A 660 -12.01 19.49 -10.78
CA ASN A 660 -10.93 20.20 -11.48
C ASN A 660 -9.55 19.59 -11.19
N ALA A 661 -9.33 19.08 -9.97
CA ALA A 661 -8.10 18.41 -9.60
C ALA A 661 -7.81 17.17 -10.47
N VAL A 662 -8.84 16.38 -10.81
CA VAL A 662 -8.71 15.13 -11.57
C VAL A 662 -8.96 15.29 -13.07
N ALA A 663 -9.53 16.42 -13.49
CA ALA A 663 -9.79 16.72 -14.91
C ALA A 663 -8.47 16.84 -15.68
N GLY A 664 -8.47 16.37 -16.93
CA GLY A 664 -7.29 16.41 -17.78
C GLY A 664 -6.86 17.84 -18.13
N ILE A 665 -5.58 18.01 -18.49
CA ILE A 665 -5.06 19.29 -18.98
C ILE A 665 -5.83 19.68 -20.25
N GLY A 666 -6.47 20.87 -20.24
CA GLY A 666 -7.30 21.37 -21.35
C GLY A 666 -8.81 21.07 -21.24
N GLU A 667 -9.28 20.41 -20.18
CA GLU A 667 -10.72 20.30 -19.88
C GLU A 667 -11.21 21.56 -19.13
N TYR A 668 -12.18 22.28 -19.70
CA TYR A 668 -12.66 23.58 -19.18
C TYR A 668 -13.98 23.47 -18.41
N ASN A 669 -14.10 24.23 -17.31
CA ASN A 669 -15.38 24.49 -16.64
C ASN A 669 -15.58 26.01 -16.44
N LYS A 670 -16.83 26.49 -16.37
CA LYS A 670 -17.23 27.91 -16.28
C LYS A 670 -16.62 28.71 -15.11
N ARG A 671 -15.88 28.08 -14.19
CA ARG A 671 -15.29 28.70 -13.00
C ARG A 671 -13.75 28.63 -12.91
N HIS A 672 -13.08 27.78 -13.69
CA HIS A 672 -11.63 27.57 -13.63
C HIS A 672 -11.05 27.30 -15.01
N THR A 673 -9.83 27.77 -15.24
CA THR A 673 -9.25 27.88 -16.59
C THR A 673 -8.69 26.57 -17.15
N GLU A 674 -8.20 25.62 -16.33
CA GLU A 674 -7.68 24.32 -16.79
C GLU A 674 -7.78 23.24 -15.68
N GLY A 675 -7.85 21.96 -16.07
CA GLY A 675 -7.72 20.80 -15.16
C GLY A 675 -6.28 20.51 -14.73
N HIS A 676 -6.10 19.76 -13.64
CA HIS A 676 -4.79 19.55 -12.99
C HIS A 676 -4.21 18.13 -13.10
N ASP A 677 -4.93 17.20 -13.75
CA ASP A 677 -4.49 15.84 -14.10
C ASP A 677 -3.85 15.07 -12.93
N ILE A 678 -4.48 15.14 -11.75
CA ILE A 678 -4.07 14.36 -10.58
C ILE A 678 -4.73 12.98 -10.67
N PRO A 679 -3.94 11.88 -10.70
CA PRO A 679 -4.49 10.52 -10.77
C PRO A 679 -5.41 10.23 -9.58
N LYS A 680 -6.51 9.52 -9.81
CA LYS A 680 -7.50 9.20 -8.77
C LYS A 680 -6.87 8.47 -7.59
N GLU A 681 -5.89 7.60 -7.85
CA GLU A 681 -5.14 6.88 -6.82
C GLU A 681 -4.40 7.81 -5.85
N GLN A 682 -3.97 8.99 -6.31
CA GLN A 682 -3.34 10.01 -5.46
C GLN A 682 -4.39 10.72 -4.59
N ILE A 683 -5.60 10.95 -5.12
CA ILE A 683 -6.71 11.54 -4.36
C ILE A 683 -7.14 10.65 -3.19
N TYR A 684 -7.14 9.32 -3.36
CA TYR A 684 -7.42 8.39 -2.25
C TYR A 684 -6.42 8.49 -1.08
N ARG A 685 -5.26 9.10 -1.31
CA ARG A 685 -4.21 9.34 -0.29
C ARG A 685 -4.24 10.76 0.28
N LEU A 686 -5.18 11.61 -0.13
CA LEU A 686 -5.22 13.03 0.21
C LEU A 686 -5.37 13.29 1.72
N SER A 687 -6.21 12.53 2.42
CA SER A 687 -6.42 12.70 3.86
C SER A 687 -5.14 12.47 4.66
N ASP A 688 -4.39 11.41 4.32
CA ASP A 688 -3.10 11.07 4.90
C ASP A 688 -2.02 12.12 4.52
N ALA A 689 -1.96 12.53 3.26
CA ALA A 689 -1.01 13.55 2.79
C ALA A 689 -1.20 14.91 3.49
N ILE A 690 -2.44 15.31 3.78
CA ILE A 690 -2.76 16.54 4.53
C ILE A 690 -2.40 16.43 6.03
N ARG A 691 -2.50 15.22 6.62
CA ARG A 691 -2.10 14.99 8.02
C ARG A 691 -0.59 15.02 8.21
N LYS A 692 0.19 14.61 7.20
CA LYS A 692 1.66 14.59 7.20
C LYS A 692 2.25 15.29 5.96
N PRO A 693 2.07 16.61 5.80
CA PRO A 693 2.60 17.35 4.66
C PRO A 693 4.14 17.39 4.72
N ILE A 694 4.78 17.70 3.59
CA ILE A 694 6.22 17.94 3.52
C ILE A 694 6.53 19.31 4.15
N LEU A 695 5.78 20.34 3.76
CA LEU A 695 5.91 21.72 4.24
C LEU A 695 4.53 22.35 4.41
N VAL A 696 4.45 23.35 5.29
CA VAL A 696 3.31 24.27 5.41
C VAL A 696 3.80 25.68 5.16
N LEU A 697 3.23 26.35 4.17
CA LEU A 697 3.49 27.75 3.87
C LEU A 697 2.29 28.61 4.26
N LYS A 698 2.54 29.89 4.55
CA LYS A 698 1.52 30.92 4.69
C LYS A 698 0.84 31.14 3.34
N GLY A 699 -0.48 31.27 3.34
CA GLY A 699 -1.25 31.61 2.15
C GLY A 699 -1.05 33.06 1.71
N SER A 700 -1.55 33.40 0.51
CA SER A 700 -1.45 34.75 -0.05
C SER A 700 -2.02 35.82 0.89
N ASN A 701 -1.41 37.01 0.88
CA ASN A 701 -1.82 38.18 1.67
C ASN A 701 -3.28 38.60 1.43
N ASP A 702 -3.88 38.24 0.29
CA ASP A 702 -5.29 38.53 -0.04
C ASP A 702 -6.30 37.68 0.74
N ASN A 703 -5.83 36.59 1.39
CA ASN A 703 -6.66 35.68 2.19
C ASN A 703 -5.93 35.37 3.51
N ALA A 704 -5.95 36.36 4.41
CA ALA A 704 -5.15 36.44 5.63
C ALA A 704 -5.24 35.22 6.58
N ASN A 705 -6.26 34.35 6.44
CA ASN A 705 -6.40 33.11 7.20
C ASN A 705 -6.36 31.87 6.28
N SER A 706 -5.24 31.67 5.59
CA SER A 706 -5.03 30.51 4.73
C SER A 706 -3.61 29.98 4.79
N VAL A 707 -3.46 28.69 4.52
CA VAL A 707 -2.18 27.99 4.44
C VAL A 707 -2.08 27.21 3.13
N VAL A 708 -0.87 26.87 2.75
CA VAL A 708 -0.56 26.09 1.55
C VAL A 708 0.26 24.89 1.98
N LEU A 709 -0.28 23.68 1.80
CA LEU A 709 0.44 22.45 2.13
C LEU A 709 1.16 21.93 0.89
N LEU A 710 2.46 21.65 1.01
CA LEU A 710 3.19 20.86 0.02
C LEU A 710 3.10 19.38 0.41
N THR A 711 2.68 18.53 -0.51
CA THR A 711 2.47 17.09 -0.26
C THR A 711 3.42 16.20 -1.06
N ASP A 712 3.49 14.93 -0.68
CA ASP A 712 4.18 13.87 -1.41
C ASP A 712 3.30 13.20 -2.48
N LEU A 713 2.14 13.77 -2.77
CA LEU A 713 1.31 13.39 -3.92
C LEU A 713 1.88 14.02 -5.19
N THR A 714 1.65 13.38 -6.34
CA THR A 714 2.10 13.88 -7.64
C THR A 714 0.97 13.92 -8.67
N ASN A 715 0.98 14.89 -9.59
CA ASN A 715 0.13 14.83 -10.79
C ASN A 715 0.68 13.81 -11.81
N ALA A 716 0.01 13.63 -12.95
CA ALA A 716 0.44 12.72 -14.01
C ALA A 716 1.83 13.07 -14.58
N SER A 717 2.22 14.35 -14.51
CA SER A 717 3.55 14.84 -14.92
C SER A 717 4.64 14.63 -13.87
N GLY A 718 4.32 14.06 -12.71
CA GLY A 718 5.27 13.79 -11.62
C GLY A 718 5.55 15.00 -10.72
N GLU A 719 4.83 16.10 -10.86
CA GLU A 719 5.01 17.32 -10.07
C GLU A 719 4.31 17.18 -8.72
N ASN A 720 4.97 17.60 -7.64
CA ASN A 720 4.37 17.58 -6.30
C ASN A 720 3.10 18.43 -6.23
N VAL A 721 2.06 17.86 -5.62
CA VAL A 721 0.77 18.52 -5.47
C VAL A 721 0.79 19.45 -4.27
N ILE A 722 0.33 20.68 -4.51
CA ILE A 722 0.08 21.70 -3.50
C ILE A 722 -1.41 21.75 -3.15
N VAL A 723 -1.71 21.94 -1.86
CA VAL A 723 -3.06 21.97 -1.29
C VAL A 723 -3.28 23.28 -0.52
N PRO A 724 -3.84 24.32 -1.15
CA PRO A 724 -4.24 25.55 -0.45
C PRO A 724 -5.50 25.32 0.39
N ILE A 725 -5.45 25.68 1.67
CA ILE A 725 -6.54 25.52 2.64
C ILE A 725 -6.88 26.88 3.25
N SER A 726 -8.13 27.32 3.10
CA SER A 726 -8.68 28.42 3.89
C SER A 726 -9.09 27.92 5.26
N LEU A 727 -8.56 28.51 6.31
CA LEU A 727 -8.83 28.11 7.70
C LEU A 727 -10.12 28.77 8.22
N ASP A 728 -10.84 28.06 9.08
CA ASP A 728 -11.95 28.58 9.91
C ASP A 728 -13.07 29.30 9.16
N ARG A 729 -13.35 28.87 7.92
CA ARG A 729 -14.47 29.39 7.13
C ARG A 729 -15.81 29.07 7.83
N GLN A 730 -16.80 29.91 7.54
CA GLN A 730 -18.17 29.79 8.09
C GLN A 730 -18.19 29.84 9.63
N ASN A 731 -17.54 30.85 10.22
CA ASN A 731 -17.42 31.06 11.67
C ASN A 731 -16.71 29.91 12.40
N GLY A 732 -15.55 29.46 11.89
CA GLY A 732 -14.76 28.41 12.53
C GLY A 732 -15.37 27.02 12.44
N ARG A 733 -16.21 26.75 11.44
CA ARG A 733 -16.87 25.44 11.28
C ARG A 733 -16.10 24.48 10.41
N ILE A 734 -15.43 24.97 9.36
CA ILE A 734 -14.72 24.13 8.39
C ILE A 734 -13.39 24.76 7.94
N ASN A 735 -12.40 23.89 7.72
CA ASN A 735 -11.23 24.19 6.91
C ASN A 735 -11.52 23.77 5.48
N ARG A 736 -11.43 24.68 4.51
CA ARG A 736 -11.82 24.39 3.12
C ARG A 736 -10.61 24.36 2.20
N ILE A 737 -10.39 23.23 1.54
CA ILE A 737 -9.46 23.10 0.43
C ILE A 737 -10.01 23.92 -0.74
N ALA A 738 -9.20 24.85 -1.24
CA ALA A 738 -9.57 25.75 -2.32
C ALA A 738 -9.32 25.13 -3.71
N THR A 739 -8.26 24.32 -3.85
CA THR A 739 -7.89 23.60 -5.07
C THR A 739 -6.81 22.54 -4.75
N LEU A 740 -6.46 21.71 -5.72
CA LEU A 740 -5.35 20.75 -5.70
C LEU A 740 -4.67 20.80 -7.07
N TYR A 741 -3.36 21.06 -7.12
CA TYR A 741 -2.65 21.11 -8.40
C TYR A 741 -1.18 20.75 -8.25
N GLY A 742 -0.61 20.13 -9.29
CA GLY A 742 0.84 19.92 -9.40
C GLY A 742 1.56 21.26 -9.57
N LYS A 743 2.66 21.43 -8.83
CA LYS A 743 3.44 22.66 -8.88
C LYS A 743 4.63 22.52 -9.82
N HIS A 744 4.47 23.08 -11.02
CA HIS A 744 5.60 23.25 -11.93
C HIS A 744 6.69 24.13 -11.32
N ASN A 745 7.94 23.77 -11.56
CA ASN A 745 9.15 24.48 -11.11
C ASN A 745 9.15 24.77 -9.59
N LEU A 746 8.95 23.70 -8.82
CA LEU A 746 8.80 23.76 -7.37
C LEU A 746 9.99 24.40 -6.66
N SER A 747 11.22 24.19 -7.14
CA SER A 747 12.44 24.78 -6.56
C SER A 747 12.38 26.29 -6.55
N ASN A 748 12.15 26.91 -7.70
CA ASN A 748 12.01 28.37 -7.82
C ASN A 748 10.84 28.91 -6.97
N TYR A 749 9.73 28.15 -6.90
CA TYR A 749 8.62 28.54 -6.04
C TYR A 749 9.01 28.57 -4.56
N LEU A 750 9.71 27.54 -4.07
CA LEU A 750 10.14 27.48 -2.68
C LEU A 750 11.22 28.51 -2.35
N GLU A 751 12.11 28.82 -3.28
CA GLU A 751 13.07 29.92 -3.14
C GLU A 751 12.36 31.27 -2.95
N LEU A 752 11.35 31.56 -3.77
CA LEU A 752 10.57 32.81 -3.67
C LEU A 752 9.71 32.88 -2.40
N HIS A 753 9.25 31.74 -1.89
CA HIS A 753 8.36 31.64 -0.72
C HIS A 753 9.07 31.13 0.53
N THR A 754 10.40 31.22 0.58
CA THR A 754 11.18 30.76 1.74
C THR A 754 10.76 31.45 3.04
N ALA A 755 10.43 32.75 2.98
CA ALA A 755 9.96 33.52 4.13
C ALA A 755 8.52 33.15 4.59
N ASP A 756 7.76 32.46 3.73
CA ASP A 756 6.38 32.05 4.02
C ASP A 756 6.31 30.67 4.68
N ILE A 757 7.42 29.95 4.84
CA ILE A 757 7.44 28.62 5.44
C ILE A 757 7.12 28.72 6.94
N LEU A 758 6.02 28.09 7.35
CA LEU A 758 5.55 28.04 8.74
C LEU A 758 5.98 26.76 9.46
N ALA A 759 6.01 25.63 8.72
CA ALA A 759 6.33 24.34 9.30
C ALA A 759 6.99 23.38 8.29
N VAL A 760 7.88 22.51 8.81
CA VAL A 760 8.68 21.57 8.03
C VAL A 760 8.62 20.17 8.63
N ASN A 761 8.30 19.19 7.79
CA ASN A 761 8.44 17.78 8.15
C ASN A 761 9.89 17.34 7.94
N ILE A 762 10.64 17.17 9.01
CA ILE A 762 12.09 16.90 8.95
C ILE A 762 12.41 15.55 8.33
N LYS A 763 11.47 14.60 8.31
CA LYS A 763 11.66 13.27 7.68
C LYS A 763 11.33 13.26 6.19
N LYS A 764 10.55 14.23 5.71
CA LYS A 764 10.15 14.34 4.29
C LYS A 764 10.87 15.46 3.54
N ALA A 765 11.36 16.50 4.23
CA ALA A 765 11.99 17.66 3.60
C ALA A 765 13.22 17.28 2.75
N ASP A 766 13.94 16.23 3.13
CA ASP A 766 15.09 15.72 2.37
C ASP A 766 14.68 15.15 0.99
N MET A 767 13.40 14.81 0.77
CA MET A 767 12.89 14.41 -0.55
C MET A 767 12.98 15.54 -1.59
N LEU A 768 13.10 16.80 -1.13
CA LEU A 768 13.23 17.96 -2.01
C LEU A 768 14.68 18.22 -2.44
N ALA A 769 15.65 17.48 -1.87
CA ALA A 769 17.05 17.61 -2.23
C ALA A 769 17.33 17.25 -3.71
N ASP A 770 16.63 16.23 -4.23
CA ASP A 770 16.73 15.80 -5.63
C ASP A 770 16.19 16.87 -6.61
N LEU A 771 15.37 17.79 -6.12
CA LEU A 771 14.85 18.95 -6.87
C LEU A 771 15.73 20.21 -6.68
N GLY A 772 16.89 20.07 -6.04
CA GLY A 772 17.82 21.17 -5.78
C GLY A 772 17.44 22.08 -4.62
N VAL A 773 16.41 21.72 -3.83
CA VAL A 773 15.96 22.53 -2.70
C VAL A 773 16.66 22.08 -1.41
N GLN A 774 17.49 22.95 -0.84
CA GLN A 774 18.15 22.71 0.44
C GLN A 774 17.74 23.79 1.44
N PHE A 775 17.13 23.38 2.55
CA PHE A 775 16.81 24.31 3.64
C PHE A 775 18.04 24.57 4.50
N SER A 776 18.40 25.85 4.65
CA SER A 776 19.45 26.25 5.57
C SER A 776 19.09 25.87 7.01
N GLN A 777 20.11 25.66 7.84
CA GLN A 777 19.94 25.41 9.27
C GLN A 777 19.13 26.55 9.94
N SER A 778 19.30 27.79 9.48
CA SER A 778 18.53 28.95 9.93
C SER A 778 17.03 28.83 9.68
N ILE A 779 16.59 28.26 8.55
CA ILE A 779 15.15 28.04 8.30
C ILE A 779 14.65 26.93 9.23
N ARG A 780 15.41 25.84 9.38
CA ARG A 780 15.03 24.71 10.25
C ARG A 780 14.89 25.13 11.72
N ASP A 781 15.64 26.13 12.18
CA ASP A 781 15.60 26.59 13.56
C ASP A 781 14.55 27.71 13.81
N THR A 782 13.92 28.23 12.76
CA THR A 782 12.95 29.35 12.85
C THR A 782 11.52 28.95 12.52
N VAL A 783 11.25 27.68 12.18
CA VAL A 783 9.92 27.18 11.79
C VAL A 783 9.48 26.03 12.69
N ILE A 784 8.18 25.69 12.68
CA ILE A 784 7.67 24.52 13.40
C ILE A 784 8.27 23.26 12.76
N ARG A 785 8.94 22.43 13.56
CA ARG A 785 9.49 21.15 13.08
C ARG A 785 8.65 20.01 13.60
N PHE A 786 8.38 19.05 12.71
CA PHE A 786 7.64 17.86 13.07
C PHE A 786 8.08 16.66 12.22
N ASP A 787 7.62 15.46 12.59
CA ASP A 787 7.77 14.25 11.79
C ASP A 787 6.38 13.63 11.50
N ASN A 788 6.35 12.44 10.90
CA ASN A 788 5.09 11.79 10.54
C ASN A 788 4.20 11.42 11.74
N SER A 789 4.73 11.39 12.97
CA SER A 789 3.94 11.14 14.17
C SER A 789 2.93 12.25 14.46
N ILE A 790 3.09 13.44 13.85
CA ILE A 790 2.16 14.58 14.00
C ILE A 790 0.71 14.22 13.66
N ALA A 791 0.49 13.20 12.82
CA ALA A 791 -0.85 12.71 12.48
C ALA A 791 -1.60 12.15 13.70
N TYR A 792 -0.88 11.77 14.76
CA TYR A 792 -1.40 11.01 15.90
C TYR A 792 -1.03 11.62 17.26
N SER A 793 0.16 12.23 17.38
CA SER A 793 0.65 12.86 18.61
C SER A 793 1.26 14.25 18.34
N LEU A 794 1.49 15.01 19.40
CA LEU A 794 2.22 16.29 19.38
C LEU A 794 3.64 16.17 19.96
N ASP A 795 4.05 15.00 20.46
CA ASP A 795 5.27 14.83 21.27
C ASP A 795 6.56 15.20 20.52
N ASN A 796 6.62 14.90 19.21
CA ASN A 796 7.78 15.20 18.37
C ASN A 796 7.66 16.56 17.64
N VAL A 797 6.72 17.41 18.05
CA VAL A 797 6.58 18.75 17.49
C VAL A 797 7.45 19.73 18.26
N ASN A 798 8.44 20.29 17.59
CA ASN A 798 9.30 21.33 18.13
C ASN A 798 8.83 22.70 17.60
N VAL A 799 8.30 23.51 18.50
CA VAL A 799 7.91 24.90 18.23
C VAL A 799 9.04 25.81 18.74
N PRO A 800 9.69 26.62 17.89
CA PRO A 800 10.77 27.50 18.34
C PRO A 800 10.26 28.56 19.34
N MET A 801 10.99 28.75 20.45
CA MET A 801 10.53 29.54 21.61
C MET A 801 10.67 31.07 21.41
N ALA A 802 9.68 31.79 21.97
CA ALA A 802 9.59 33.21 22.33
C ALA A 802 9.14 34.28 21.29
N ASP A 803 9.60 34.32 20.03
CA ASP A 803 9.25 35.47 19.15
C ASP A 803 8.28 35.17 17.98
N LEU A 804 7.91 33.91 17.76
CA LEU A 804 7.15 33.53 16.56
C LEU A 804 5.63 33.40 16.77
N ILE A 805 5.11 33.41 18.00
CA ILE A 805 3.64 33.47 18.21
C ILE A 805 3.07 34.81 17.72
N ASN A 806 3.88 35.87 17.70
CA ASN A 806 3.48 37.19 17.17
C ASN A 806 3.60 37.29 15.63
N ASN A 807 4.38 36.42 14.98
CA ASN A 807 4.57 36.39 13.52
C ASN A 807 3.82 35.24 12.81
N ILE A 808 3.45 34.16 13.53
CA ILE A 808 2.54 33.10 13.07
C ILE A 808 1.07 33.46 13.34
N GLN A 809 0.78 34.53 14.08
CA GLN A 809 -0.55 35.13 13.98
C GLN A 809 -0.79 35.50 12.52
N LEU A 810 -1.58 34.67 11.84
CA LEU A 810 -2.46 35.07 10.75
C LEU A 810 -3.29 36.22 11.32
N LYS A 811 -2.74 37.44 11.30
CA LYS A 811 -3.43 38.66 11.72
C LYS A 811 -4.65 38.81 10.83
N ASP A 812 -5.78 38.27 11.28
CA ASP A 812 -6.69 39.01 12.13
C ASP A 812 -7.69 38.01 12.76
N LYS A 813 -7.69 37.96 14.10
CA LYS A 813 -8.92 37.64 14.85
C LYS A 813 -10.07 38.40 14.18
N PRO A 814 -11.29 37.83 14.08
CA PRO A 814 -12.43 38.52 13.52
C PRO A 814 -12.47 39.89 14.15
N ILE A 815 -12.46 40.92 13.29
CA ILE A 815 -12.50 42.33 13.66
C ILE A 815 -13.38 42.42 14.91
N THR A 816 -12.74 42.53 16.08
CA THR A 816 -13.32 43.27 17.19
C THR A 816 -13.24 44.68 16.66
N ALA A 817 -14.17 44.95 15.77
CA ALA A 817 -14.83 46.20 15.61
C ALA A 817 -14.76 46.84 16.98
N ASP A 818 -13.99 47.92 17.10
CA ASP A 818 -13.78 48.62 18.36
C ASP A 818 -15.14 49.25 18.72
N VAL A 819 -16.09 48.41 19.15
CA VAL A 819 -17.48 48.73 19.39
C VAL A 819 -17.48 49.43 20.73
N ARG A 820 -17.33 50.74 20.67
CA ARG A 820 -17.35 51.57 21.86
C ARG A 820 -18.79 51.80 22.26
N ILE A 821 -19.11 51.40 23.49
CA ILE A 821 -20.43 51.65 24.07
C ILE A 821 -20.41 53.00 24.77
N LYS A 822 -21.21 53.91 24.23
CA LYS A 822 -21.38 55.25 24.79
C LYS A 822 -22.31 55.22 25.99
N GLU A 823 -23.48 54.62 25.82
CA GLU A 823 -24.51 54.58 26.86
C GLU A 823 -25.44 53.37 26.68
N PHE A 824 -26.24 53.11 27.73
CA PHE A 824 -27.28 52.09 27.72
C PHE A 824 -28.64 52.73 27.97
N ARG A 825 -29.70 52.12 27.43
CA ARG A 825 -31.08 52.51 27.70
C ARG A 825 -31.97 51.28 27.80
N LYS A 826 -33.17 51.46 28.38
CA LYS A 826 -34.26 50.49 28.27
C LYS A 826 -35.38 51.15 27.47
N LYS A 827 -35.73 50.57 26.32
CA LYS A 827 -36.81 51.07 25.47
C LYS A 827 -37.78 49.91 25.19
N ASP A 828 -39.07 50.12 25.41
CA ASP A 828 -40.14 49.12 25.18
C ASP A 828 -39.85 47.78 25.88
N GLY A 829 -39.38 47.83 27.13
CA GLY A 829 -39.04 46.64 27.91
C GLY A 829 -37.68 45.99 27.57
N VAL A 830 -37.02 46.42 26.49
CA VAL A 830 -35.78 45.82 25.97
C VAL A 830 -34.58 46.70 26.28
N PHE A 831 -33.51 46.07 26.80
CA PHE A 831 -32.25 46.75 27.07
C PHE A 831 -31.42 46.92 25.78
N GLN A 832 -30.92 48.14 25.54
CA GLN A 832 -30.15 48.49 24.35
C GLN A 832 -28.86 49.26 24.73
N ALA A 833 -27.81 49.10 23.93
CA ALA A 833 -26.55 49.83 24.01
C ALA A 833 -26.38 50.73 22.78
N HIS A 834 -25.90 51.96 22.97
CA HIS A 834 -25.50 52.86 21.89
C HIS A 834 -24.05 52.60 21.52
N ILE A 835 -23.85 52.07 20.33
CA ILE A 835 -22.54 51.66 19.84
C ILE A 835 -21.99 52.65 18.83
N LEU A 836 -20.67 52.86 18.85
CA LEU A 836 -19.90 53.49 17.78
C LEU A 836 -19.05 52.42 17.08
N TYR A 837 -19.21 52.27 15.77
CA TYR A 837 -18.44 51.35 14.96
C TYR A 837 -18.10 51.98 13.61
N ASN A 838 -16.81 51.97 13.22
CA ASN A 838 -16.30 52.58 11.98
C ASN A 838 -16.85 54.01 11.73
N GLY A 839 -16.87 54.85 12.77
CA GLY A 839 -17.31 56.24 12.69
C GLY A 839 -18.83 56.46 12.67
N LYS A 840 -19.66 55.40 12.66
CA LYS A 840 -21.13 55.47 12.67
C LYS A 840 -21.71 55.00 14.01
N THR A 841 -22.80 55.61 14.46
CA THR A 841 -23.45 55.23 15.73
C THR A 841 -24.82 54.60 15.55
N ASP A 842 -25.15 53.57 16.32
CA ASP A 842 -26.46 52.90 16.28
C ASP A 842 -26.85 52.30 17.64
N TRP A 843 -28.15 52.04 17.87
CA TRP A 843 -28.67 51.36 19.06
C TRP A 843 -28.86 49.87 18.80
N ARG A 844 -28.38 49.02 19.72
CA ARG A 844 -28.43 47.56 19.59
C ARG A 844 -28.90 46.89 20.88
N THR A 845 -29.72 45.86 20.75
CA THR A 845 -30.26 45.11 21.90
C THR A 845 -29.18 44.31 22.60
N VAL A 846 -29.13 44.39 23.93
CA VAL A 846 -28.27 43.60 24.82
C VAL A 846 -29.04 42.34 25.25
N ARG A 847 -28.43 41.16 25.12
CA ARG A 847 -28.99 39.87 25.52
C ARG A 847 -27.99 39.09 26.37
N ALA A 848 -28.50 38.19 27.22
CA ALA A 848 -27.69 37.25 27.99
C ALA A 848 -27.81 35.84 27.40
N ALA A 849 -26.69 35.15 27.22
CA ALA A 849 -26.63 33.72 26.91
C ALA A 849 -25.30 33.15 27.41
N ASP A 850 -25.30 31.89 27.82
CA ASP A 850 -24.10 31.15 28.25
C ASP A 850 -23.31 31.88 29.37
N GLY A 851 -24.04 32.51 30.30
CA GLY A 851 -23.46 33.27 31.41
C GLY A 851 -22.79 34.60 31.03
N LYS A 852 -22.87 35.03 29.76
CA LYS A 852 -22.25 36.25 29.24
C LYS A 852 -23.27 37.16 28.55
N LEU A 853 -22.94 38.45 28.45
CA LEU A 853 -23.77 39.44 27.76
C LEU A 853 -23.26 39.69 26.33
N TYR A 854 -24.17 39.87 25.38
CA TYR A 854 -23.84 40.17 23.99
C TYR A 854 -24.84 41.12 23.32
N LEU A 855 -24.41 41.77 22.23
CA LEU A 855 -25.23 42.63 21.38
C LEU A 855 -25.73 41.87 20.15
N THR A 856 -27.00 42.05 19.77
CA THR A 856 -27.54 41.53 18.51
C THR A 856 -27.40 42.58 17.41
N THR A 857 -26.63 42.32 16.35
CA THR A 857 -26.56 43.20 15.18
C THR A 857 -27.45 42.67 14.07
N GLY A 858 -28.32 43.53 13.52
CA GLY A 858 -29.39 43.10 12.62
C GLY A 858 -29.72 44.09 11.51
N SER A 859 -28.73 44.85 11.01
CA SER A 859 -28.92 45.71 9.84
C SER A 859 -28.07 45.24 8.66
N LYS A 860 -28.63 45.36 7.44
CA LYS A 860 -27.98 44.99 6.16
C LYS A 860 -26.62 45.66 5.91
N SER A 861 -26.31 46.74 6.61
CA SER A 861 -25.05 47.48 6.48
C SER A 861 -23.83 46.80 7.12
N LEU A 862 -24.04 45.74 7.92
CA LEU A 862 -22.98 45.09 8.71
C LEU A 862 -22.68 43.65 8.27
N GLY A 863 -23.29 43.14 7.20
CA GLY A 863 -22.97 41.81 6.67
C GLY A 863 -23.30 40.67 7.65
N SER A 864 -24.57 40.24 7.66
CA SER A 864 -25.09 39.10 8.45
C SER A 864 -25.14 39.26 9.98
N LEU A 865 -25.99 38.45 10.63
CA LEU A 865 -26.33 38.51 12.06
C LEU A 865 -25.15 38.07 12.93
N GLU A 866 -24.30 39.00 13.38
CA GLU A 866 -23.22 38.70 14.32
C GLU A 866 -23.61 39.02 15.79
N ARG A 867 -23.17 38.14 16.71
CA ARG A 867 -23.28 38.32 18.16
C ARG A 867 -21.94 38.86 18.67
N HIS A 868 -21.94 40.07 19.26
CA HIS A 868 -20.74 40.64 19.88
C HIS A 868 -20.80 40.52 21.39
N TYR A 869 -19.88 39.76 21.98
CA TYR A 869 -19.77 39.63 23.44
C TYR A 869 -19.21 40.91 24.06
N LEU A 870 -19.83 41.32 25.17
CA LEU A 870 -19.37 42.45 25.96
C LEU A 870 -18.14 42.02 26.77
N SER A 871 -17.15 42.92 26.87
CA SER A 871 -16.03 42.72 27.81
C SER A 871 -16.54 42.68 29.26
N ALA A 872 -15.70 42.22 30.19
CA ALA A 872 -16.04 42.18 31.61
C ALA A 872 -16.40 43.56 32.15
N GLU A 873 -15.64 44.60 31.77
CA GLU A 873 -15.88 45.99 32.17
C GLU A 873 -17.21 46.54 31.61
N GLN A 874 -17.50 46.30 30.32
CA GLN A 874 -18.75 46.71 29.70
C GLN A 874 -19.96 45.95 30.26
N SER A 875 -19.77 44.68 30.62
CA SER A 875 -20.77 43.86 31.28
C SER A 875 -21.08 44.39 32.67
N ASP A 876 -20.06 44.75 33.45
CA ASP A 876 -20.22 45.38 34.77
C ASP A 876 -20.94 46.73 34.67
N ARG A 877 -20.54 47.58 33.70
CA ARG A 877 -21.24 48.85 33.39
C ARG A 877 -22.71 48.63 33.04
N PHE A 878 -23.04 47.57 32.29
CA PHE A 878 -24.42 47.21 31.97
C PHE A 878 -25.20 46.72 33.20
N GLN A 879 -24.62 45.88 34.05
CA GLN A 879 -25.28 45.40 35.27
C GLN A 879 -25.56 46.55 36.23
N LYS A 880 -24.63 47.50 36.38
CA LYS A 880 -24.83 48.74 37.14
C LYS A 880 -25.97 49.58 36.56
N PHE A 881 -26.01 49.75 35.24
CA PHE A 881 -27.13 50.44 34.57
C PHE A 881 -28.48 49.74 34.82
N LYS A 882 -28.52 48.40 34.78
CA LYS A 882 -29.74 47.61 35.01
C LYS A 882 -30.27 47.74 36.44
N LEU A 883 -29.37 47.89 37.42
CA LEU A 883 -29.70 47.98 38.85
C LEU A 883 -30.11 49.40 39.29
N PHE A 884 -29.50 50.45 38.73
CA PHE A 884 -29.62 51.83 39.25
C PHE A 884 -30.20 52.83 38.23
N GLY A 885 -30.82 52.35 37.15
CA GLY A 885 -31.07 53.07 35.90
C GLY A 885 -31.56 54.53 35.99
N ASN A 886 -30.69 55.47 35.60
CA ASN A 886 -30.93 56.54 34.62
C ASN A 886 -29.76 57.56 34.64
N GLY A 887 -29.22 57.91 33.46
CA GLY A 887 -28.35 59.08 33.31
C GLY A 887 -27.26 58.95 32.24
N SER A 888 -27.44 59.68 31.14
CA SER A 888 -26.49 59.89 30.04
C SER A 888 -25.07 60.23 30.51
N PHE A 889 -24.07 59.43 30.14
CA PHE A 889 -22.66 59.82 30.21
C PHE A 889 -22.22 60.37 28.86
N ALA A 890 -22.45 61.68 28.65
CA ALA A 890 -21.88 62.43 27.55
C ALA A 890 -20.71 63.29 28.05
N LYS A 891 -19.60 63.25 27.29
CA LYS A 891 -18.49 64.22 27.19
C LYS A 891 -17.45 64.26 28.34
N ASN A 892 -16.26 63.73 28.10
CA ASN A 892 -15.00 64.48 27.92
C ASN A 892 -13.76 63.61 28.22
N ASP A 893 -13.11 63.10 27.17
CA ASP A 893 -11.65 62.88 27.19
C ASP A 893 -11.02 64.03 26.40
N LYS A 894 -10.91 65.19 27.08
CA LYS A 894 -9.90 66.20 26.75
C LYS A 894 -9.11 66.46 28.02
N GLN A 895 -7.82 66.22 27.89
CA GLN A 895 -6.72 66.80 28.66
C GLN A 895 -6.48 66.26 30.07
N ASN A 896 -5.50 65.36 30.11
CA ASN A 896 -4.27 65.56 30.85
C ASN A 896 -3.99 67.07 31.09
N LYS A 897 -4.16 67.54 32.33
CA LYS A 897 -3.26 68.45 33.04
C LYS A 897 -3.79 68.70 34.45
N SER A 898 -3.34 67.87 35.38
CA SER A 898 -3.12 68.29 36.76
C SER A 898 -1.83 69.11 36.81
N ILE A 899 -1.97 70.41 37.10
CA ILE A 899 -1.05 71.14 37.99
C ILE A 899 -1.94 71.87 39.02
N LEU A 900 -2.04 71.24 40.21
CA LEU A 900 -2.01 71.81 41.56
C LEU A 900 -3.09 72.87 41.99
N PRO A 901 -3.24 73.18 43.30
CA PRO A 901 -3.85 72.35 44.35
C PRO A 901 -4.89 73.16 45.18
N ILE A 902 -5.25 72.63 46.37
CA ILE A 902 -5.57 73.36 47.64
C ILE A 902 -6.97 73.11 48.26
N THR A 903 -6.91 72.18 49.22
CA THR A 903 -7.46 72.17 50.58
C THR A 903 -8.97 72.15 50.90
N LYS A 904 -9.22 71.20 51.81
CA LYS A 904 -9.97 71.28 53.08
C LYS A 904 -11.50 71.25 53.07
N ASN A 905 -11.94 70.10 53.59
CA ASN A 905 -12.80 69.93 54.77
C ASN A 905 -14.33 69.98 54.62
N LYS A 906 -14.88 68.89 55.18
CA LYS A 906 -16.00 68.79 56.13
C LYS A 906 -17.42 68.55 55.60
N LYS A 907 -18.00 67.51 56.25
CA LYS A 907 -19.42 67.19 56.49
C LYS A 907 -20.19 66.71 55.25
N LEU A 908 -21.01 65.67 55.32
CA LEU A 908 -21.62 64.94 56.43
C LEU A 908 -21.77 63.47 56.02
#